data_AF-A6G939-F1
#
_entry.id   AF-A6G939-F1
#
_cell.length_a   1.000
_cell.length_b   1.000
_cell.length_c   1.000
_cell.angle_alpha   90.00
_cell.angle_beta   90.00
_cell.angle_gamma   90.00
#
_symmetry.space_group_name_H-M   'P 1'
#
loop_
_entity.id
_entity.type
_entity.pdbx_description
1 polymer ?
#
loop_
_entity_poly.entity_id
_entity_poly.type
_entity_poly.pdbx_seq_one_letter_code
_entity_poly.pdbx_strand_id
1 'polypeptide(L)'
;MTAMLDDATSTTRASRAGTARPSTPADTRLSPLEAAIARSRGWCQEWWARIHGPTPWLVAVPDIGPTCEVLLADALFHDLSDEEREGMLAWVRAEQHEDGGWRNLDGELDLSLTCLGYWARIQGGEDPQTPALVRALRLIHELGGARKANLTVRLWLALADTVPWSWIPAVPAELYLLPEFLPLSPARLSPWARQMVNAFHLMAESKARIHLYPARELLLLRDGELIPPRLTSPGLAGDMLQAFDQSIKLTRALPRGVVHRRSLNQAMIWLEGSQQRHGGWFSARPTLYSLLALRVAGAHSNDPRLVRGLAYLRRARGQVEAGGAVHLAQGLSDRPLAKVARLGRVVNLEQDDHETGEALRTRVLAAELAHAGPWQRRADAPVGGWPNEERGHRHLDLRATCSVLATLRSEPARTPAVRASLRRAAEVLLAMQERDGSFARFERGESDVPLSRLPWRDADQLNLGAPRDSGKVVLTAMVIRELASLGWRREDDRVARGLDWLFNAFEHEAHGWSVSTLAGVVRAFAAQLPPTDERRAAAEQALRKRQWEDGSFGDELSTARALITLLELQPRGVPCVQCERAARQLVGRVGLLARERASVPGASFSAPLPGYGLSPRLRDPGAGVRDLHLALVRFAERTRKPKSKPTEPANRDATLRD
;
A
#
# COMPACT_ATOMS: atom_id res chain seq x y z
N MET A 1 55.40 49.97 -18.22
CA MET A 1 54.78 51.22 -17.77
C MET A 1 54.17 50.94 -16.41
N THR A 2 54.96 50.81 -15.35
CA THR A 2 55.81 51.82 -14.68
C THR A 2 54.97 52.86 -13.91
N ALA A 3 55.41 53.12 -12.68
CA ALA A 3 54.91 54.06 -11.66
C ALA A 3 53.77 53.48 -10.79
N MET A 4 53.97 53.06 -9.54
CA MET A 4 54.87 53.52 -8.45
C MET A 4 54.73 55.02 -8.16
N LEU A 5 54.10 55.32 -7.02
CA LEU A 5 54.43 56.43 -6.15
C LEU A 5 54.22 55.97 -4.71
N ASP A 6 55.34 55.70 -4.06
CA ASP A 6 55.50 55.65 -2.62
C ASP A 6 55.37 57.07 -2.04
N ASP A 7 54.83 57.19 -0.83
CA ASP A 7 55.40 58.14 0.12
C ASP A 7 55.44 57.56 1.54
N ALA A 8 56.60 57.74 2.15
CA ALA A 8 57.08 57.31 3.46
C ALA A 8 56.59 58.30 4.54
N THR A 9 56.68 58.17 5.86
CA THR A 9 57.17 57.23 6.88
C THR A 9 56.73 57.85 8.21
N SER A 10 56.30 57.06 9.20
CA SER A 10 56.45 57.43 10.62
C SER A 10 56.25 56.21 11.51
N THR A 11 57.38 55.73 12.04
CA THR A 11 57.53 54.71 13.09
C THR A 11 56.97 55.15 14.43
N THR A 12 56.15 54.33 15.12
CA THR A 12 56.50 53.81 16.47
C THR A 12 55.54 52.73 17.01
N ARG A 13 56.18 51.75 17.68
CA ARG A 13 55.67 50.82 18.71
C ARG A 13 54.74 49.66 18.32
N ALA A 14 55.39 48.51 18.20
CA ALA A 14 54.81 47.19 18.34
C ALA A 14 54.11 46.99 19.70
N SER A 15 52.85 46.59 19.67
CA SER A 15 52.21 45.80 20.72
C SER A 15 51.58 44.56 20.07
N ARG A 16 51.93 43.38 20.61
CA ARG A 16 51.44 42.08 20.17
C ARG A 16 49.94 41.97 20.52
N ALA A 17 49.06 42.09 19.54
CA ALA A 17 47.67 41.67 19.66
C ALA A 17 47.56 40.21 19.20
N GLY A 18 47.00 39.37 20.08
CA GLY A 18 46.90 37.93 19.93
C GLY A 18 46.12 37.51 18.69
N THR A 19 46.59 36.41 18.08
CA THR A 19 45.89 35.65 17.06
C THR A 19 44.56 35.14 17.61
N ALA A 20 43.47 35.84 17.28
CA ALA A 20 42.12 35.34 17.47
C ALA A 20 41.95 34.08 16.62
N ARG A 21 41.91 32.92 17.28
CA ARG A 21 41.42 31.67 16.69
C ARG A 21 40.01 31.91 16.13
N PRO A 22 39.66 31.36 14.95
CA PRO A 22 38.28 31.37 14.51
C PRO A 22 37.45 30.61 15.54
N SER A 23 36.48 31.29 16.12
CA SER A 23 35.50 30.73 17.04
C SER A 23 34.67 29.68 16.31
N THR A 24 34.96 28.41 16.58
CA THR A 24 34.11 27.27 16.24
C THR A 24 32.74 27.48 16.90
N PRO A 25 31.61 27.44 16.17
CA PRO A 25 30.30 27.41 16.83
C PRO A 25 30.18 26.09 17.60
N ALA A 26 29.46 26.13 18.72
CA ALA A 26 29.35 25.07 19.70
C ALA A 26 28.75 23.76 19.15
N ASP A 27 29.57 22.93 18.53
CA ASP A 27 29.22 21.56 18.16
C ASP A 27 29.47 20.64 19.37
N THR A 28 28.52 20.65 20.31
CA THR A 28 28.46 19.63 21.36
C THR A 28 28.16 18.30 20.68
N ARG A 29 29.15 17.40 20.65
CA ARG A 29 29.08 16.10 19.96
C ARG A 29 27.82 15.31 20.40
N LEU A 30 26.76 15.35 19.58
CA LEU A 30 25.57 14.52 19.77
C LEU A 30 25.99 13.06 19.96
N SER A 31 25.34 12.34 20.87
CA SER A 31 25.53 10.89 20.96
C SER A 31 25.15 10.22 19.63
N PRO A 32 25.69 9.02 19.32
CA PRO A 32 25.34 8.31 18.08
C PRO A 32 23.83 8.14 17.89
N LEU A 33 23.09 7.92 18.98
CA LEU A 33 21.63 7.80 18.99
C LEU A 33 20.95 9.14 18.65
N GLU A 34 21.34 10.23 19.28
CA GLU A 34 20.77 11.57 19.01
C GLU A 34 21.05 12.00 17.57
N ALA A 35 22.26 11.75 17.07
CA ALA A 35 22.62 12.02 15.68
C ALA A 35 21.78 11.17 14.70
N ALA A 36 21.48 9.91 15.03
CA ALA A 36 20.62 9.06 14.22
C ALA A 36 19.15 9.50 14.23
N ILE A 37 18.64 9.96 15.37
CA ILE A 37 17.28 10.53 15.50
C ILE A 37 17.17 11.80 14.66
N ALA A 38 18.13 12.73 14.77
CA ALA A 38 18.14 13.96 13.99
C ALA A 38 18.13 13.70 12.47
N ARG A 39 18.96 12.75 11.99
CA ARG A 39 19.00 12.37 10.58
C ARG A 39 17.69 11.73 10.10
N SER A 40 17.19 10.74 10.83
CA SER A 40 15.95 10.05 10.48
C SER A 40 14.72 10.96 10.54
N ARG A 41 14.72 11.99 11.39
CA ARG A 41 13.72 13.06 11.38
C ARG A 41 13.73 13.84 10.08
N GLY A 42 14.92 14.29 9.65
CA GLY A 42 15.09 15.00 8.37
C GLY A 42 14.57 14.19 7.19
N TRP A 43 14.82 12.88 7.18
CA TRP A 43 14.29 11.98 6.16
C TRP A 43 12.76 11.83 6.21
N CYS A 44 12.14 11.82 7.40
CA CYS A 44 10.68 11.81 7.53
C CYS A 44 10.06 13.09 6.95
N GLN A 45 10.68 14.24 7.23
CA GLN A 45 10.25 15.54 6.71
C GLN A 45 10.42 15.61 5.18
N GLU A 46 11.52 15.07 4.67
CA GLU A 46 11.75 14.95 3.22
C GLU A 46 10.65 14.11 2.56
N TRP A 47 10.32 12.94 3.12
CA TRP A 47 9.22 12.10 2.63
C TRP A 47 7.86 12.79 2.72
N TRP A 48 7.61 13.56 3.78
CA TRP A 48 6.39 14.34 3.93
C TRP A 48 6.25 15.42 2.85
N ALA A 49 7.34 16.13 2.55
CA ALA A 49 7.38 17.09 1.46
C ALA A 49 7.18 16.41 0.09
N ARG A 50 7.84 15.26 -0.14
CA ARG A 50 7.74 14.48 -1.39
C ARG A 50 6.32 14.05 -1.75
N ILE A 51 5.50 13.68 -0.76
CA ILE A 51 4.11 13.24 -1.01
C ILE A 51 3.12 14.40 -1.18
N HIS A 52 3.57 15.62 -0.87
CA HIS A 52 2.79 16.85 -0.97
C HIS A 52 3.32 17.81 -2.04
N GLY A 53 4.38 17.44 -2.74
CA GLY A 53 4.93 18.18 -3.88
C GLY A 53 3.99 18.21 -5.09
N PRO A 54 4.29 19.06 -6.08
CA PRO A 54 3.48 19.22 -7.29
C PRO A 54 3.39 17.91 -8.09
N THR A 55 4.49 17.18 -8.20
CA THR A 55 4.54 15.80 -8.70
C THR A 55 4.84 14.88 -7.52
N PRO A 56 3.82 14.31 -6.86
CA PRO A 56 4.02 13.59 -5.62
C PRO A 56 4.79 12.29 -5.85
N TRP A 57 5.58 11.89 -4.86
CA TRP A 57 6.16 10.55 -4.84
C TRP A 57 5.09 9.52 -4.50
N LEU A 58 5.09 8.42 -5.24
CA LEU A 58 4.15 7.34 -4.99
C LEU A 58 4.53 6.64 -3.69
N VAL A 59 3.63 6.73 -2.70
CA VAL A 59 3.71 5.92 -1.48
C VAL A 59 3.05 4.55 -1.66
N ALA A 60 2.62 4.17 -2.86
CA ALA A 60 1.97 2.90 -3.13
C ALA A 60 2.17 2.45 -4.58
N VAL A 61 3.14 1.56 -4.80
CA VAL A 61 3.35 0.91 -6.09
C VAL A 61 3.53 -0.59 -5.84
N PRO A 62 2.66 -1.45 -6.39
CA PRO A 62 2.75 -2.88 -6.17
C PRO A 62 3.78 -3.51 -7.11
N ASP A 63 3.78 -3.09 -8.36
CA ASP A 63 4.49 -3.68 -9.48
C ASP A 63 4.27 -2.80 -10.71
N ILE A 64 4.89 -3.16 -11.84
CA ILE A 64 4.79 -2.44 -13.11
C ILE A 64 3.42 -2.51 -13.79
N GLY A 65 2.53 -3.42 -13.36
CA GLY A 65 1.27 -3.74 -14.02
C GLY A 65 0.39 -2.52 -14.30
N PRO A 66 0.02 -1.69 -13.30
CA PRO A 66 -0.80 -0.51 -13.52
C PRO A 66 -0.22 0.46 -14.56
N THR A 67 1.12 0.62 -14.60
CA THR A 67 1.77 1.48 -15.59
C THR A 67 1.70 0.87 -16.98
N CYS A 68 2.00 -0.42 -17.13
CA CYS A 68 1.89 -1.12 -18.41
C CYS A 68 0.46 -1.02 -18.98
N GLU A 69 -0.56 -1.19 -18.14
CA GLU A 69 -1.95 -1.10 -18.58
C GLU A 69 -2.36 0.32 -18.99
N VAL A 70 -1.84 1.35 -18.33
CA VAL A 70 -2.04 2.75 -18.75
C VAL A 70 -1.33 3.03 -20.07
N LEU A 71 -0.11 2.53 -20.27
CA LEU A 71 0.62 2.63 -21.54
C LEU A 71 -0.14 1.97 -22.70
N LEU A 72 -0.71 0.77 -22.47
CA LEU A 72 -1.56 0.10 -23.46
C LEU A 72 -2.86 0.88 -23.72
N ALA A 73 -3.52 1.36 -22.66
CA ALA A 73 -4.77 2.11 -22.77
C ALA A 73 -4.62 3.45 -23.47
N ASP A 74 -3.42 4.03 -23.43
CA ASP A 74 -3.15 5.31 -24.04
C ASP A 74 -3.35 5.30 -25.57
N ALA A 75 -3.20 4.13 -26.22
CA ALA A 75 -3.56 3.95 -27.63
C ALA A 75 -5.03 4.27 -27.94
N LEU A 76 -5.92 4.24 -26.94
CA LEU A 76 -7.34 4.60 -27.06
C LEU A 76 -7.65 5.99 -26.50
N PHE A 77 -7.03 6.36 -25.39
CA PHE A 77 -7.39 7.58 -24.65
C PHE A 77 -6.55 8.79 -25.02
N HIS A 78 -5.32 8.60 -25.52
CA HIS A 78 -4.36 9.68 -25.79
C HIS A 78 -4.24 10.66 -24.61
N ASP A 79 -4.09 10.09 -23.41
CA ASP A 79 -4.08 10.81 -22.14
C ASP A 79 -2.67 11.16 -21.64
N LEU A 80 -1.64 10.51 -22.19
CA LEU A 80 -0.24 10.72 -21.86
C LEU A 80 0.42 11.73 -22.80
N SER A 81 1.18 12.67 -22.23
CA SER A 81 2.19 13.40 -23.01
C SER A 81 3.35 12.48 -23.40
N ASP A 82 4.19 12.92 -24.34
CA ASP A 82 5.35 12.14 -24.75
C ASP A 82 6.36 11.97 -23.60
N GLU A 83 6.52 12.99 -22.76
CA GLU A 83 7.37 12.91 -21.56
C GLU A 83 6.81 11.95 -20.51
N GLU A 84 5.49 11.95 -20.29
CA GLU A 84 4.86 11.01 -19.36
C GLU A 84 5.00 9.57 -19.86
N ARG A 85 4.75 9.34 -21.16
CA ARG A 85 4.89 8.03 -21.80
C ARG A 85 6.30 7.51 -21.67
N GLU A 86 7.30 8.32 -22.02
CA GLU A 86 8.70 7.93 -21.95
C GLU A 86 9.16 7.73 -20.50
N GLY A 87 8.73 8.58 -19.56
CA GLY A 87 9.01 8.39 -18.13
C GLY A 87 8.45 7.07 -17.57
N MET A 88 7.26 6.67 -18.01
CA MET A 88 6.65 5.39 -17.65
C MET A 88 7.35 4.19 -18.30
N LEU A 89 7.73 4.29 -19.57
CA LEU A 89 8.50 3.26 -20.26
C LEU A 89 9.90 3.10 -19.65
N ALA A 90 10.55 4.21 -19.26
CA ALA A 90 11.83 4.20 -18.59
C ALA A 90 11.77 3.49 -17.24
N TRP A 91 10.69 3.68 -16.48
CA TRP A 91 10.44 2.91 -15.27
C TRP A 91 10.29 1.41 -15.55
N VAL A 92 9.48 1.04 -16.54
CA VAL A 92 9.28 -0.39 -16.92
C VAL A 92 10.61 -1.03 -17.34
N ARG A 93 11.49 -0.30 -18.04
CA ARG A 93 12.85 -0.73 -18.36
C ARG A 93 13.72 -0.91 -17.12
N ALA A 94 13.69 0.05 -16.20
CA ALA A 94 14.51 0.03 -14.98
C ALA A 94 14.15 -1.11 -14.01
N GLU A 95 12.88 -1.55 -14.00
CA GLU A 95 12.41 -2.69 -13.20
C GLU A 95 12.67 -4.06 -13.85
N GLN A 96 13.14 -4.10 -15.10
CA GLN A 96 13.46 -5.36 -15.75
C GLN A 96 14.75 -5.95 -15.15
N HIS A 97 14.67 -7.20 -14.68
CA HIS A 97 15.84 -7.90 -14.17
C HIS A 97 16.77 -8.40 -15.30
N GLU A 98 18.01 -8.72 -14.93
CA GLU A 98 19.04 -9.19 -15.86
C GLU A 98 18.60 -10.42 -16.68
N ASP A 99 17.85 -11.33 -16.05
CA ASP A 99 17.27 -12.51 -16.71
C ASP A 99 16.16 -12.19 -17.72
N GLY A 100 15.72 -10.95 -17.79
CA GLY A 100 14.70 -10.44 -18.71
C GLY A 100 13.30 -10.41 -18.11
N GLY A 101 13.09 -10.96 -16.91
CA GLY A 101 11.76 -11.01 -16.28
C GLY A 101 11.46 -9.80 -15.40
N TRP A 102 10.18 -9.68 -15.01
CA TRP A 102 9.73 -8.75 -13.96
C TRP A 102 9.28 -9.51 -12.73
N ARG A 103 9.36 -8.86 -11.56
CA ARG A 103 9.11 -9.49 -10.27
C ARG A 103 7.82 -9.00 -9.63
N ASN A 104 7.16 -9.87 -8.89
CA ASN A 104 6.06 -9.50 -8.01
C ASN A 104 6.58 -8.81 -6.74
N LEU A 105 5.66 -8.42 -5.85
CA LEU A 105 5.97 -7.80 -4.56
C LEU A 105 6.90 -8.61 -3.65
N ASP A 106 6.90 -9.93 -3.79
CA ASP A 106 7.74 -10.83 -2.99
C ASP A 106 9.14 -11.01 -3.63
N GLY A 107 9.37 -10.38 -4.79
CA GLY A 107 10.62 -10.45 -5.54
C GLY A 107 10.75 -11.69 -6.43
N GLU A 108 9.66 -12.44 -6.60
CA GLU A 108 9.62 -13.66 -7.40
C GLU A 108 9.25 -13.34 -8.85
N LEU A 109 9.79 -14.13 -9.80
CA LEU A 109 9.47 -13.98 -11.22
C LEU A 109 7.96 -14.15 -11.45
N ASP A 110 7.34 -13.14 -12.05
CA ASP A 110 5.92 -13.17 -12.37
C ASP A 110 5.71 -13.19 -13.89
N LEU A 111 5.05 -14.24 -14.37
CA LEU A 111 4.73 -14.42 -15.78
C LEU A 111 3.87 -13.27 -16.33
N SER A 112 2.87 -12.83 -15.57
CA SER A 112 1.90 -11.84 -16.05
C SER A 112 2.53 -10.45 -16.15
N LEU A 113 3.34 -10.07 -15.15
CA LEU A 113 4.13 -8.85 -15.19
C LEU A 113 5.17 -8.91 -16.31
N THR A 114 5.78 -10.06 -16.55
CA THR A 114 6.74 -10.23 -17.65
C THR A 114 6.08 -10.10 -19.02
N CYS A 115 4.87 -10.66 -19.21
CA CYS A 115 4.07 -10.42 -20.41
C CYS A 115 3.70 -8.95 -20.60
N LEU A 116 3.24 -8.26 -19.55
CA LEU A 116 2.86 -6.84 -19.62
C LEU A 116 4.07 -5.93 -19.87
N GLY A 117 5.19 -6.19 -19.19
CA GLY A 117 6.44 -5.43 -19.35
C GLY A 117 7.01 -5.56 -20.76
N TYR A 118 7.06 -6.79 -21.30
CA TYR A 118 7.41 -7.02 -22.70
C TYR A 118 6.48 -6.25 -23.64
N TRP A 119 5.16 -6.42 -23.47
CA TRP A 119 4.18 -5.85 -24.39
C TRP A 119 4.17 -4.32 -24.36
N ALA A 120 4.20 -3.71 -23.17
CA ALA A 120 4.22 -2.25 -23.04
C ALA A 120 5.43 -1.63 -23.74
N ARG A 121 6.60 -2.28 -23.69
CA ARG A 121 7.82 -1.79 -24.35
C ARG A 121 7.74 -1.87 -25.88
N ILE A 122 7.22 -2.97 -26.42
CA ILE A 122 6.97 -3.08 -27.87
C ILE A 122 5.90 -2.07 -28.32
N GLN A 123 4.83 -1.92 -27.55
CA GLN A 123 3.80 -0.91 -27.82
C GLN A 123 4.38 0.52 -27.78
N GLY A 124 5.42 0.75 -26.96
CA GLY A 124 6.20 1.98 -26.92
C GLY A 124 7.20 2.15 -28.06
N GLY A 125 7.29 1.21 -29.01
CA GLY A 125 8.13 1.31 -30.20
C GLY A 125 9.52 0.66 -30.09
N GLU A 126 9.80 -0.09 -29.02
CA GLU A 126 11.08 -0.81 -28.89
C GLU A 126 11.17 -2.01 -29.86
N ASP A 127 12.39 -2.30 -30.33
CA ASP A 127 12.66 -3.45 -31.21
C ASP A 127 12.58 -4.78 -30.42
N PRO A 128 11.70 -5.73 -30.81
CA PRO A 128 11.59 -7.04 -30.17
C PRO A 128 12.86 -7.88 -30.23
N GLN A 129 13.82 -7.56 -31.11
CA GLN A 129 15.10 -8.25 -31.23
C GLN A 129 16.16 -7.77 -30.24
N THR A 130 15.86 -6.75 -29.42
CA THR A 130 16.79 -6.34 -28.37
C THR A 130 17.08 -7.50 -27.40
N PRO A 131 18.34 -7.69 -26.95
CA PRO A 131 18.69 -8.82 -26.08
C PRO A 131 17.83 -8.95 -24.83
N ALA A 132 17.38 -7.82 -24.28
CA ALA A 132 16.54 -7.77 -23.09
C ALA A 132 15.11 -8.29 -23.33
N LEU A 133 14.50 -7.97 -24.47
CA LEU A 133 13.15 -8.44 -24.84
C LEU A 133 13.17 -9.89 -25.33
N VAL A 134 14.26 -10.31 -26.00
CA VAL A 134 14.46 -11.73 -26.35
C VAL A 134 14.53 -12.61 -25.09
N ARG A 135 15.25 -12.17 -24.04
CA ARG A 135 15.29 -12.89 -22.76
C ARG A 135 13.93 -12.96 -22.08
N ALA A 136 13.19 -11.84 -22.05
CA ALA A 136 11.83 -11.80 -21.52
C ALA A 136 10.92 -12.81 -22.25
N LEU A 137 10.95 -12.83 -23.59
CA LEU A 137 10.14 -13.72 -24.40
C LEU A 137 10.46 -15.21 -24.15
N ARG A 138 11.74 -15.55 -24.01
CA ARG A 138 12.17 -16.90 -23.63
C ARG A 138 11.57 -17.34 -22.30
N LEU A 139 11.68 -16.50 -21.26
CA LEU A 139 11.07 -16.78 -19.95
C LEU A 139 9.55 -16.96 -20.06
N ILE A 140 8.87 -16.13 -20.86
CA ILE A 140 7.42 -16.25 -21.08
C ILE A 140 7.09 -17.63 -21.67
N HIS A 141 7.84 -18.09 -22.67
CA HIS A 141 7.63 -19.41 -23.29
C HIS A 141 7.94 -20.56 -22.33
N GLU A 142 9.06 -20.49 -21.60
CA GLU A 142 9.45 -21.49 -20.59
C GLU A 142 8.39 -21.65 -19.50
N LEU A 143 7.77 -20.54 -19.08
CA LEU A 143 6.69 -20.53 -18.12
C LEU A 143 5.32 -20.92 -18.71
N GLY A 144 5.25 -21.28 -19.99
CA GLY A 144 4.05 -21.81 -20.64
C GLY A 144 3.20 -20.78 -21.39
N GLY A 145 3.76 -19.62 -21.70
CA GLY A 145 3.16 -18.55 -22.50
C GLY A 145 1.99 -17.83 -21.82
N ALA A 146 1.43 -16.82 -22.51
CA ALA A 146 0.35 -16.00 -21.96
C ALA A 146 -0.95 -16.78 -21.63
N ARG A 147 -1.11 -18.02 -22.11
CA ARG A 147 -2.19 -18.93 -21.67
C ARG A 147 -2.09 -19.29 -20.18
N LYS A 148 -0.90 -19.17 -19.57
CA LYS A 148 -0.69 -19.37 -18.14
C LYS A 148 -0.65 -18.06 -17.35
N ALA A 149 -0.72 -16.92 -18.01
CA ALA A 149 -0.82 -15.63 -17.34
C ALA A 149 -2.21 -15.43 -16.71
N ASN A 150 -2.29 -14.44 -15.82
CA ASN A 150 -3.51 -14.07 -15.10
C ASN A 150 -4.59 -13.50 -16.05
N LEU A 151 -5.75 -13.19 -15.47
CA LEU A 151 -6.90 -12.65 -16.19
C LEU A 151 -6.59 -11.34 -16.92
N THR A 152 -5.78 -10.45 -16.32
CA THR A 152 -5.42 -9.16 -16.90
C THR A 152 -4.71 -9.31 -18.24
N VAL A 153 -3.67 -10.14 -18.34
CA VAL A 153 -2.93 -10.33 -19.61
C VAL A 153 -3.85 -10.88 -20.70
N ARG A 154 -4.65 -11.90 -20.36
CA ARG A 154 -5.59 -12.50 -21.32
C ARG A 154 -6.65 -11.51 -21.78
N LEU A 155 -7.16 -10.67 -20.87
CA LEU A 155 -8.10 -9.61 -21.22
C LEU A 155 -7.51 -8.64 -22.22
N TRP A 156 -6.29 -8.14 -21.97
CA TRP A 156 -5.62 -7.24 -22.90
C TRP A 156 -5.40 -7.90 -24.26
N LEU A 157 -5.00 -9.18 -24.30
CA LEU A 157 -4.88 -9.93 -25.55
C LEU A 157 -6.21 -10.09 -26.29
N ALA A 158 -7.33 -10.22 -25.56
CA ALA A 158 -8.66 -10.27 -26.15
C ALA A 158 -9.11 -8.90 -26.68
N LEU A 159 -8.81 -7.83 -25.94
CA LEU A 159 -9.01 -6.44 -26.40
C LEU A 159 -8.16 -6.13 -27.64
N ALA A 160 -6.95 -6.66 -27.74
CA ALA A 160 -6.08 -6.54 -28.92
C ALA A 160 -6.47 -7.50 -30.07
N ASP A 161 -7.61 -8.21 -29.96
CA ASP A 161 -8.10 -9.17 -30.94
C ASP A 161 -7.08 -10.28 -31.30
N THR A 162 -6.18 -10.59 -30.37
CA THR A 162 -5.11 -11.56 -30.55
C THR A 162 -5.50 -12.95 -30.07
N VAL A 163 -6.36 -13.01 -29.06
CA VAL A 163 -7.00 -14.24 -28.58
C VAL A 163 -8.51 -14.05 -28.56
N PRO A 164 -9.31 -15.12 -28.72
CA PRO A 164 -10.76 -14.98 -28.65
C PRO A 164 -11.21 -14.66 -27.22
N TRP A 165 -12.30 -13.89 -27.08
CA TRP A 165 -12.94 -13.58 -25.79
C TRP A 165 -13.31 -14.83 -24.95
N SER A 166 -13.39 -16.00 -25.58
CA SER A 166 -13.56 -17.29 -24.87
C SER A 166 -12.37 -17.70 -24.00
N TRP A 167 -11.24 -16.98 -24.03
CA TRP A 167 -10.11 -17.14 -23.10
C TRP A 167 -10.32 -16.44 -21.75
N ILE A 168 -11.39 -15.65 -21.64
CA ILE A 168 -11.77 -14.90 -20.46
C ILE A 168 -12.91 -15.65 -19.77
N PRO A 169 -12.82 -15.97 -18.46
CA PRO A 169 -13.95 -16.44 -17.70
C PRO A 169 -15.09 -15.41 -17.74
N ALA A 170 -16.28 -15.83 -18.12
CA ALA A 170 -17.46 -14.97 -18.16
C ALA A 170 -18.38 -15.31 -16.99
N VAL A 171 -18.83 -14.29 -16.26
CA VAL A 171 -19.93 -14.43 -15.30
C VAL A 171 -21.23 -14.48 -16.10
N PRO A 172 -22.07 -15.52 -15.94
CA PRO A 172 -23.33 -15.59 -16.67
C PRO A 172 -24.20 -14.35 -16.44
N ALA A 173 -24.75 -13.80 -17.53
CA ALA A 173 -25.57 -12.59 -17.53
C ALA A 173 -26.74 -12.66 -16.53
N GLU A 174 -27.33 -13.83 -16.36
CA GLU A 174 -28.43 -14.10 -15.43
C GLU A 174 -28.07 -13.78 -13.98
N LEU A 175 -26.80 -13.96 -13.59
CA LEU A 175 -26.37 -13.76 -12.20
C LEU A 175 -26.44 -12.28 -11.78
N TYR A 176 -26.31 -11.34 -12.72
CA TYR A 176 -26.45 -9.91 -12.45
C TYR A 176 -27.84 -9.51 -11.97
N LEU A 177 -28.86 -10.31 -12.27
CA LEU A 177 -30.24 -10.07 -11.86
C LEU A 177 -30.57 -10.68 -10.49
N LEU A 178 -29.63 -11.41 -9.88
CA LEU A 178 -29.83 -12.03 -8.57
C LEU A 178 -29.72 -10.99 -7.45
N PRO A 179 -30.64 -11.01 -6.47
CA PRO A 179 -30.52 -10.18 -5.28
C PRO A 179 -29.27 -10.52 -4.45
N GLU A 180 -28.72 -9.52 -3.74
CA GLU A 180 -27.43 -9.60 -3.04
C GLU A 180 -27.34 -10.68 -1.95
N PHE A 181 -28.47 -11.10 -1.37
CA PHE A 181 -28.46 -12.16 -0.36
C PHE A 181 -28.18 -13.56 -0.94
N LEU A 182 -28.34 -13.76 -2.26
CA LEU A 182 -28.09 -15.06 -2.89
C LEU A 182 -26.58 -15.31 -3.09
N PRO A 183 -26.07 -16.54 -2.81
CA PRO A 183 -24.63 -16.83 -2.80
C PRO A 183 -23.89 -16.49 -4.10
N LEU A 184 -24.53 -16.68 -5.26
CA LEU A 184 -23.92 -16.48 -6.58
C LEU A 184 -24.15 -15.07 -7.15
N SER A 185 -24.77 -14.15 -6.39
CA SER A 185 -24.95 -12.77 -6.86
C SER A 185 -23.59 -12.06 -6.98
N PRO A 186 -23.27 -11.44 -8.13
CA PRO A 186 -22.06 -10.64 -8.29
C PRO A 186 -22.01 -9.42 -7.35
N ALA A 187 -23.15 -9.03 -6.75
CA ALA A 187 -23.18 -8.01 -5.71
C ALA A 187 -22.37 -8.39 -4.46
N ARG A 188 -22.17 -9.69 -4.19
CA ARG A 188 -21.42 -10.21 -3.04
C ARG A 188 -19.90 -10.24 -3.23
N LEU A 189 -19.42 -10.04 -4.46
CA LEU A 189 -17.99 -10.01 -4.76
C LEU A 189 -17.27 -8.99 -3.87
N SER A 190 -15.95 -9.17 -3.72
CA SER A 190 -15.15 -8.13 -3.06
C SER A 190 -15.32 -6.80 -3.79
N PRO A 191 -15.26 -5.65 -3.11
CA PRO A 191 -15.62 -4.38 -3.74
C PRO A 191 -14.75 -4.05 -4.94
N TRP A 192 -13.47 -4.42 -4.88
CA TRP A 192 -12.54 -4.31 -6.00
C TRP A 192 -12.95 -5.22 -7.16
N ALA A 193 -13.13 -6.52 -6.92
CA ALA A 193 -13.48 -7.49 -7.97
C ALA A 193 -14.84 -7.18 -8.60
N ARG A 194 -15.80 -6.70 -7.82
CA ARG A 194 -17.13 -6.27 -8.30
C ARG A 194 -17.00 -5.20 -9.38
N GLN A 195 -16.12 -4.21 -9.21
CA GLN A 195 -15.90 -3.19 -10.24
C GLN A 195 -15.26 -3.77 -11.51
N MET A 196 -14.28 -4.65 -11.33
CA MET A 196 -13.56 -5.29 -12.43
C MET A 196 -14.51 -6.15 -13.28
N VAL A 197 -15.25 -7.05 -12.63
CA VAL A 197 -16.19 -7.98 -13.27
C VAL A 197 -17.32 -7.24 -13.96
N ASN A 198 -17.84 -6.15 -13.38
CA ASN A 198 -18.84 -5.29 -14.04
C ASN A 198 -18.32 -4.71 -15.36
N ALA A 199 -17.10 -4.16 -15.35
CA ALA A 199 -16.49 -3.63 -16.56
C ALA A 199 -16.24 -4.73 -17.60
N PHE A 200 -15.78 -5.91 -17.17
CA PHE A 200 -15.55 -7.06 -18.05
C PHE A 200 -16.81 -7.53 -18.74
N HIS A 201 -17.92 -7.62 -18.01
CA HIS A 201 -19.19 -8.04 -18.58
C HIS A 201 -19.62 -7.10 -19.72
N LEU A 202 -19.53 -5.79 -19.51
CA LEU A 202 -19.86 -4.80 -20.54
C LEU A 202 -18.93 -4.88 -21.77
N MET A 203 -17.64 -5.13 -21.57
CA MET A 203 -16.66 -5.24 -22.66
C MET A 203 -16.77 -6.54 -23.45
N ALA A 204 -16.94 -7.67 -22.75
CA ALA A 204 -16.97 -8.99 -23.35
C ALA A 204 -18.21 -9.19 -24.24
N GLU A 205 -19.36 -8.69 -23.81
CA GLU A 205 -20.61 -8.82 -24.55
C GLU A 205 -20.62 -8.00 -25.84
N SER A 206 -19.93 -6.86 -25.84
CA SER A 206 -19.70 -6.04 -27.04
C SER A 206 -18.53 -6.53 -27.91
N LYS A 207 -17.79 -7.56 -27.47
CA LYS A 207 -16.55 -8.06 -28.09
C LYS A 207 -15.57 -6.92 -28.40
N ALA A 208 -15.32 -6.06 -27.42
CA ALA A 208 -14.52 -4.86 -27.57
C ALA A 208 -13.16 -5.13 -28.22
N ARG A 209 -12.71 -4.18 -29.06
CA ARG A 209 -11.41 -4.23 -29.74
C ARG A 209 -10.70 -2.88 -29.60
N ILE A 210 -9.41 -2.93 -29.32
CA ILE A 210 -8.50 -1.79 -29.26
C ILE A 210 -7.37 -2.07 -30.25
N HIS A 211 -7.02 -1.07 -31.06
CA HIS A 211 -5.90 -1.20 -31.99
C HIS A 211 -4.57 -1.12 -31.21
N LEU A 212 -4.00 -2.28 -30.92
CA LEU A 212 -2.73 -2.45 -30.21
C LEU A 212 -1.79 -3.30 -31.05
N TYR A 213 -0.49 -3.25 -30.72
CA TYR A 213 0.41 -4.30 -31.14
C TYR A 213 -0.15 -5.65 -30.65
N PRO A 214 -0.35 -6.65 -31.53
CA PRO A 214 -1.11 -7.83 -31.16
C PRO A 214 -0.39 -8.73 -30.15
N ALA A 215 0.94 -8.67 -30.07
CA ALA A 215 1.74 -9.48 -29.15
C ALA A 215 1.53 -11.01 -29.29
N ARG A 216 1.43 -11.49 -30.54
CA ARG A 216 1.20 -12.91 -30.87
C ARG A 216 2.32 -13.83 -30.40
N GLU A 217 3.53 -13.30 -30.33
CA GLU A 217 4.72 -13.99 -29.85
C GLU A 217 4.61 -14.38 -28.38
N LEU A 218 3.72 -13.78 -27.57
CA LEU A 218 3.46 -14.23 -26.20
C LEU A 218 2.74 -15.59 -26.13
N LEU A 219 2.19 -16.06 -27.25
CA LEU A 219 1.38 -17.27 -27.34
C LEU A 219 2.23 -18.48 -27.74
N LEU A 220 1.78 -19.65 -27.29
CA LEU A 220 2.32 -20.92 -27.76
C LEU A 220 1.39 -21.52 -28.80
N LEU A 221 1.99 -22.09 -29.84
CA LEU A 221 1.31 -22.83 -30.90
C LEU A 221 1.66 -24.31 -30.79
N ARG A 222 0.68 -25.17 -31.08
CA ARG A 222 0.89 -26.60 -31.30
C ARG A 222 0.28 -26.95 -32.65
N ASP A 223 1.09 -27.50 -33.55
CA ASP A 223 0.66 -27.88 -34.90
C ASP A 223 0.01 -26.71 -35.68
N GLY A 224 0.50 -25.48 -35.45
CA GLY A 224 -0.02 -24.25 -36.06
C GLY A 224 -1.26 -23.66 -35.37
N GLU A 225 -1.85 -24.36 -34.39
CA GLU A 225 -3.02 -23.90 -33.66
C GLU A 225 -2.68 -23.30 -32.29
N LEU A 226 -3.48 -22.29 -31.88
CA LEU A 226 -3.38 -21.68 -30.57
C LEU A 226 -3.77 -22.66 -29.47
N ILE A 227 -2.91 -22.82 -28.46
CA ILE A 227 -3.24 -23.69 -27.34
C ILE A 227 -4.05 -22.92 -26.29
N PRO A 228 -5.36 -23.19 -26.11
CA PRO A 228 -6.22 -22.38 -25.25
C PRO A 228 -5.87 -22.54 -23.76
N PRO A 229 -6.11 -21.53 -22.91
CA PRO A 229 -5.96 -21.65 -21.47
C PRO A 229 -6.97 -22.69 -20.94
N ARG A 230 -6.58 -23.43 -19.91
CA ARG A 230 -7.55 -24.17 -19.10
C ARG A 230 -8.25 -23.15 -18.20
N LEU A 231 -9.56 -22.98 -18.35
CA LEU A 231 -10.35 -22.04 -17.55
C LEU A 231 -10.94 -22.67 -16.29
N THR A 232 -10.76 -23.96 -16.10
CA THR A 232 -11.14 -24.69 -14.89
C THR A 232 -9.91 -25.22 -14.17
N SER A 233 -10.03 -25.39 -12.86
CA SER A 233 -8.97 -26.02 -12.06
C SER A 233 -8.84 -27.50 -12.42
N PRO A 234 -7.64 -28.08 -12.45
CA PRO A 234 -7.46 -29.51 -12.70
C PRO A 234 -8.23 -30.41 -11.72
N GLY A 235 -8.93 -31.44 -12.23
CA GLY A 235 -9.64 -32.45 -11.44
C GLY A 235 -11.08 -32.68 -11.91
N LEU A 236 -11.72 -33.76 -11.44
CA LEU A 236 -13.05 -34.22 -11.89
C LEU A 236 -14.10 -33.10 -11.92
N ALA A 237 -14.18 -32.27 -10.88
CA ALA A 237 -15.14 -31.18 -10.80
C ALA A 237 -14.86 -30.07 -11.85
N GLY A 238 -13.59 -29.76 -12.10
CA GLY A 238 -13.19 -28.79 -13.12
C GLY A 238 -13.35 -29.35 -14.54
N ASP A 239 -13.16 -30.65 -14.73
CA ASP A 239 -13.37 -31.33 -16.02
C ASP A 239 -14.86 -31.43 -16.36
N MET A 240 -15.70 -31.79 -15.38
CA MET A 240 -17.15 -31.76 -15.51
C MET A 240 -17.67 -30.35 -15.77
N LEU A 241 -17.11 -29.33 -15.13
CA LEU A 241 -17.51 -27.94 -15.37
C LEU A 241 -17.02 -27.42 -16.72
N GLN A 242 -15.86 -27.86 -17.19
CA GLN A 242 -15.37 -27.52 -18.52
C GLN A 242 -16.23 -28.18 -19.61
N ALA A 243 -16.63 -29.43 -19.41
CA ALA A 243 -17.59 -30.13 -20.27
C ALA A 243 -18.98 -29.46 -20.22
N PHE A 244 -19.41 -29.00 -19.04
CA PHE A 244 -20.66 -28.27 -18.86
C PHE A 244 -20.64 -26.89 -19.53
N ASP A 245 -19.55 -26.11 -19.41
CA ASP A 245 -19.37 -24.83 -20.12
C ASP A 245 -19.38 -25.03 -21.64
N GLN A 246 -18.77 -26.10 -22.14
CA GLN A 246 -18.87 -26.50 -23.56
C GLN A 246 -20.31 -26.85 -23.95
N SER A 247 -21.09 -27.49 -23.07
CA SER A 247 -22.51 -27.79 -23.30
C SER A 247 -23.42 -26.55 -23.25
N ILE A 248 -23.12 -25.57 -22.38
CA ILE A 248 -23.83 -24.29 -22.33
C ILE A 248 -23.53 -23.45 -23.58
N LYS A 249 -22.31 -23.52 -24.12
CA LYS A 249 -21.97 -22.88 -25.40
C LYS A 249 -22.84 -23.39 -26.56
N LEU A 250 -23.31 -24.65 -26.53
CA LEU A 250 -24.32 -25.16 -27.47
C LEU A 250 -25.72 -24.55 -27.25
N THR A 251 -26.09 -24.23 -26.00
CA THR A 251 -27.40 -23.62 -25.67
C THR A 251 -27.50 -22.10 -25.91
N ARG A 252 -26.45 -21.47 -26.47
CA ARG A 252 -26.48 -20.06 -26.93
C ARG A 252 -27.48 -19.79 -28.07
N ALA A 253 -28.17 -20.82 -28.57
CA ALA A 253 -29.23 -20.73 -29.58
C ALA A 253 -30.62 -20.32 -29.04
N LEU A 254 -30.82 -20.21 -27.72
CA LEU A 254 -32.10 -19.73 -27.16
C LEU A 254 -32.15 -18.19 -27.10
N PRO A 255 -33.27 -17.55 -27.46
CA PRO A 255 -33.38 -16.09 -27.52
C PRO A 255 -33.45 -15.49 -26.11
N ARG A 256 -32.28 -15.26 -25.49
CA ARG A 256 -32.12 -14.63 -24.16
C ARG A 256 -32.02 -13.09 -24.21
N GLY A 257 -32.41 -12.46 -25.32
CA GLY A 257 -32.17 -11.03 -25.58
C GLY A 257 -32.64 -10.09 -24.46
N VAL A 258 -33.78 -10.36 -23.82
CA VAL A 258 -34.32 -9.52 -22.74
C VAL A 258 -33.49 -9.65 -21.46
N VAL A 259 -33.18 -10.88 -21.04
CA VAL A 259 -32.37 -11.15 -19.83
C VAL A 259 -30.97 -10.57 -20.00
N HIS A 260 -30.38 -10.81 -21.16
CA HIS A 260 -29.09 -10.27 -21.53
C HIS A 260 -29.09 -8.73 -21.50
N ARG A 261 -30.05 -8.05 -22.15
CA ARG A 261 -30.18 -6.59 -22.11
C ARG A 261 -30.38 -6.06 -20.69
N ARG A 262 -31.19 -6.74 -19.87
CA ARG A 262 -31.37 -6.37 -18.46
C ARG A 262 -30.09 -6.51 -17.66
N SER A 263 -29.29 -7.56 -17.90
CA SER A 263 -27.99 -7.74 -17.25
C SER A 263 -27.01 -6.61 -17.58
N LEU A 264 -26.95 -6.20 -18.86
CA LEU A 264 -26.10 -5.11 -19.31
C LEU A 264 -26.52 -3.77 -18.70
N ASN A 265 -27.84 -3.51 -18.67
CA ASN A 265 -28.38 -2.33 -18.00
C ASN A 265 -28.04 -2.34 -16.50
N GLN A 266 -28.16 -3.50 -15.83
CA GLN A 266 -27.85 -3.62 -14.42
C GLN A 266 -26.35 -3.41 -14.14
N ALA A 267 -25.47 -3.95 -14.99
CA ALA A 267 -24.03 -3.74 -14.91
C ALA A 267 -23.67 -2.26 -15.15
N MET A 268 -24.33 -1.59 -16.10
CA MET A 268 -24.14 -0.16 -16.33
C MET A 268 -24.59 0.69 -15.13
N ILE A 269 -25.77 0.39 -14.54
CA ILE A 269 -26.25 1.06 -13.32
C ILE A 269 -25.24 0.90 -12.18
N TRP A 270 -24.68 -0.30 -11.99
CA TRP A 270 -23.68 -0.54 -10.96
C TRP A 270 -22.36 0.18 -11.24
N LEU A 271 -21.92 0.22 -12.50
CA LEU A 271 -20.73 0.95 -12.92
C LEU A 271 -20.93 2.44 -12.66
N GLU A 272 -21.93 3.08 -13.26
CA GLU A 272 -22.22 4.50 -13.09
C GLU A 272 -22.41 4.86 -11.62
N GLY A 273 -23.20 4.05 -10.92
CA GLY A 273 -23.47 4.21 -9.51
C GLY A 273 -22.22 4.12 -8.65
N SER A 274 -21.14 3.47 -9.09
CA SER A 274 -19.91 3.27 -8.30
C SER A 274 -18.84 4.35 -8.47
N GLN A 275 -18.99 5.25 -9.43
CA GLN A 275 -18.01 6.33 -9.63
C GLN A 275 -17.97 7.22 -8.38
N GLN A 276 -16.78 7.46 -7.85
CA GLN A 276 -16.61 8.30 -6.67
C GLN A 276 -16.52 9.80 -7.04
N ARG A 277 -16.68 10.70 -6.05
CA ARG A 277 -16.60 12.17 -6.23
C ARG A 277 -15.25 12.61 -6.78
N HIS A 278 -14.18 11.90 -6.42
CA HIS A 278 -12.85 12.12 -6.99
C HIS A 278 -12.71 11.61 -8.44
N GLY A 279 -13.74 11.01 -9.02
CA GLY A 279 -13.78 10.56 -10.42
C GLY A 279 -13.40 9.10 -10.65
N GLY A 280 -12.74 8.45 -9.70
CA GLY A 280 -12.29 7.06 -9.82
C GLY A 280 -13.34 6.03 -9.41
N TRP A 281 -13.12 4.78 -9.84
CA TRP A 281 -13.82 3.59 -9.36
C TRP A 281 -12.87 2.79 -8.49
N PHE A 282 -13.06 2.86 -7.17
CA PHE A 282 -12.32 2.12 -6.15
C PHE A 282 -10.78 2.34 -6.09
N SER A 283 -10.06 2.10 -7.18
CA SER A 283 -8.61 2.31 -7.36
C SER A 283 -8.26 2.53 -8.85
N ALA A 284 -6.97 2.62 -9.21
CA ALA A 284 -6.52 2.87 -10.58
C ALA A 284 -7.02 1.84 -11.61
N ARG A 285 -6.81 0.54 -11.35
CA ARG A 285 -7.18 -0.52 -12.31
C ARG A 285 -8.70 -0.62 -12.57
N PRO A 286 -9.58 -0.65 -11.54
CA PRO A 286 -11.02 -0.65 -11.81
C PRO A 286 -11.51 0.65 -12.44
N THR A 287 -10.84 1.79 -12.18
CA THR A 287 -11.10 3.03 -12.94
C THR A 287 -10.80 2.82 -14.41
N LEU A 288 -9.60 2.35 -14.75
CA LEU A 288 -9.19 2.14 -16.13
C LEU A 288 -10.18 1.26 -16.90
N TYR A 289 -10.59 0.15 -16.31
CA TYR A 289 -11.52 -0.77 -16.98
C TYR A 289 -12.94 -0.20 -17.05
N SER A 290 -13.37 0.59 -16.07
CA SER A 290 -14.64 1.31 -16.16
C SER A 290 -14.63 2.34 -17.29
N LEU A 291 -13.49 3.02 -17.52
CA LEU A 291 -13.31 3.92 -18.66
C LEU A 291 -13.38 3.16 -19.99
N LEU A 292 -12.74 2.00 -20.10
CA LEU A 292 -12.83 1.14 -21.29
C LEU A 292 -14.28 0.69 -21.55
N ALA A 293 -14.98 0.24 -20.51
CA ALA A 293 -16.38 -0.17 -20.59
C ALA A 293 -17.29 1.00 -21.03
N LEU A 294 -17.04 2.22 -20.54
CA LEU A 294 -17.77 3.42 -20.98
C LEU A 294 -17.51 3.73 -22.46
N ARG A 295 -16.27 3.62 -22.94
CA ARG A 295 -15.95 3.80 -24.37
C ARG A 295 -16.67 2.77 -25.24
N VAL A 296 -16.68 1.51 -24.81
CA VAL A 296 -17.40 0.42 -25.48
C VAL A 296 -18.92 0.68 -25.50
N ALA A 297 -19.47 1.27 -24.43
CA ALA A 297 -20.86 1.68 -24.37
C ALA A 297 -21.20 2.96 -25.16
N GLY A 298 -20.23 3.53 -25.89
CA GLY A 298 -20.44 4.69 -26.77
C GLY A 298 -20.12 6.05 -26.15
N ALA A 299 -19.48 6.11 -24.98
CA ALA A 299 -19.08 7.39 -24.38
C ALA A 299 -18.01 8.11 -25.24
N HIS A 300 -18.29 9.36 -25.63
CA HIS A 300 -17.34 10.22 -26.35
C HIS A 300 -16.35 10.90 -25.38
N SER A 301 -15.25 11.44 -25.90
CA SER A 301 -14.16 12.01 -25.08
C SER A 301 -14.59 13.12 -24.11
N ASN A 302 -15.69 13.82 -24.41
CA ASN A 302 -16.25 14.89 -23.55
C ASN A 302 -17.24 14.37 -22.50
N ASP A 303 -17.49 13.05 -22.41
CA ASP A 303 -18.36 12.48 -21.39
C ASP A 303 -17.79 12.82 -20.00
N PRO A 304 -18.57 13.49 -19.12
CA PRO A 304 -18.09 13.90 -17.80
C PRO A 304 -17.56 12.74 -16.95
N ARG A 305 -18.06 11.52 -17.15
CA ARG A 305 -17.60 10.32 -16.44
C ARG A 305 -16.19 9.93 -16.87
N LEU A 306 -15.91 9.98 -18.18
CA LEU A 306 -14.58 9.73 -18.73
C LEU A 306 -13.59 10.80 -18.28
N VAL A 307 -13.96 12.08 -18.44
CA VAL A 307 -13.11 13.22 -18.04
C VAL A 307 -12.70 13.13 -16.57
N ARG A 308 -13.64 12.87 -15.67
CA ARG A 308 -13.36 12.73 -14.24
C ARG A 308 -12.50 11.49 -13.92
N GLY A 309 -12.73 10.37 -14.60
CA GLY A 309 -11.95 9.16 -14.37
C GLY A 309 -10.52 9.26 -14.88
N LEU A 310 -10.29 9.90 -16.04
CA LEU A 310 -8.95 10.23 -16.53
C LEU A 310 -8.25 11.21 -15.58
N ALA A 311 -8.95 12.26 -15.12
CA ALA A 311 -8.42 13.17 -14.11
C ALA A 311 -8.01 12.46 -12.81
N TYR A 312 -8.73 11.40 -12.42
CA TYR A 312 -8.33 10.56 -11.29
C TYR A 312 -7.05 9.77 -11.58
N LEU A 313 -6.94 9.11 -12.75
CA LEU A 313 -5.72 8.37 -13.13
C LEU A 313 -4.49 9.28 -13.14
N ARG A 314 -4.61 10.48 -13.72
CA ARG A 314 -3.56 11.52 -13.73
C ARG A 314 -3.08 11.86 -12.32
N ARG A 315 -4.00 12.08 -11.36
CA ARG A 315 -3.62 12.35 -9.96
C ARG A 315 -3.02 11.14 -9.24
N ALA A 316 -3.34 9.92 -9.70
CA ALA A 316 -2.74 8.69 -9.19
C ALA A 316 -1.36 8.38 -9.80
N ARG A 317 -0.85 9.21 -10.72
CA ARG A 317 0.54 9.14 -11.19
C ARG A 317 1.47 9.81 -10.20
N GLY A 318 2.72 9.39 -10.18
CA GLY A 318 3.72 10.02 -9.34
C GLY A 318 5.12 9.47 -9.56
N GLN A 319 6.06 10.02 -8.80
CA GLN A 319 7.48 9.69 -8.90
C GLN A 319 7.80 8.39 -8.18
N VAL A 320 8.66 7.60 -8.81
CA VAL A 320 9.31 6.41 -8.27
C VAL A 320 10.80 6.49 -8.60
N GLU A 321 11.65 5.78 -7.88
CA GLU A 321 13.05 5.60 -8.23
C GLU A 321 13.32 4.12 -8.46
N ALA A 322 14.00 3.86 -9.57
CA ALA A 322 14.42 2.55 -10.05
C ALA A 322 15.75 2.73 -10.80
N GLY A 323 16.70 1.84 -10.56
CA GLY A 323 18.02 1.91 -11.20
C GLY A 323 18.82 3.19 -10.90
N GLY A 324 18.59 3.83 -9.75
CA GLY A 324 19.27 5.07 -9.35
C GLY A 324 18.77 6.35 -10.03
N ALA A 325 17.69 6.27 -10.81
CA ALA A 325 17.04 7.41 -11.46
C ALA A 325 15.58 7.53 -11.03
N VAL A 326 15.03 8.75 -11.14
CA VAL A 326 13.62 9.03 -10.86
C VAL A 326 12.82 8.93 -12.14
N HIS A 327 11.72 8.19 -12.09
CA HIS A 327 10.81 7.93 -13.20
C HIS A 327 9.37 8.26 -12.82
N LEU A 328 8.50 8.34 -13.82
CA LEU A 328 7.06 8.46 -13.62
C LEU A 328 6.42 7.07 -13.62
N ALA A 329 5.49 6.80 -12.72
CA ALA A 329 4.70 5.57 -12.71
C ALA A 329 3.23 5.85 -12.42
N GLN A 330 2.38 4.88 -12.76
CA GLN A 330 0.99 4.83 -12.34
C GLN A 330 0.90 4.16 -10.96
N GLY A 331 0.47 4.92 -9.94
CA GLY A 331 0.16 4.38 -8.63
C GLY A 331 -1.18 3.65 -8.60
N LEU A 332 -1.41 2.88 -7.53
CA LEU A 332 -2.69 2.20 -7.30
C LEU A 332 -3.85 3.16 -7.00
N SER A 333 -3.52 4.33 -6.47
CA SER A 333 -4.47 5.31 -5.93
C SER A 333 -3.81 6.68 -5.83
N ASP A 334 -4.61 7.76 -5.90
CA ASP A 334 -4.18 9.16 -5.76
C ASP A 334 -3.44 9.40 -4.44
N ARG A 335 -4.13 9.28 -3.29
CA ARG A 335 -3.54 9.54 -1.96
C ARG A 335 -3.97 8.49 -0.93
N PRO A 336 -3.17 7.43 -0.69
CA PRO A 336 -3.48 6.40 0.29
C PRO A 336 -3.51 6.96 1.72
N LEU A 337 -4.70 7.11 2.29
CA LEU A 337 -4.93 7.83 3.56
C LEU A 337 -4.19 7.17 4.73
N ALA A 338 -4.16 5.84 4.79
CA ALA A 338 -3.45 5.10 5.83
C ALA A 338 -1.95 5.46 5.89
N LYS A 339 -1.32 5.69 4.72
CA LYS A 339 0.12 5.97 4.62
C LYS A 339 0.41 7.42 4.97
N VAL A 340 -0.41 8.34 4.45
CA VAL A 340 -0.37 9.77 4.79
C VAL A 340 -0.53 9.96 6.31
N ALA A 341 -1.55 9.34 6.92
CA ALA A 341 -1.79 9.44 8.35
C ALA A 341 -0.62 8.92 9.19
N ARG A 342 -0.02 7.78 8.81
CA ARG A 342 1.12 7.19 9.52
C ARG A 342 2.38 8.05 9.41
N LEU A 343 2.69 8.56 8.22
CA LEU A 343 3.87 9.40 8.00
C LEU A 343 3.71 10.75 8.73
N GLY A 344 2.57 11.42 8.54
CA GLY A 344 2.27 12.69 9.19
C GLY A 344 2.30 12.60 10.70
N ARG A 345 1.80 11.49 11.28
CA ARG A 345 1.91 11.24 12.71
C ARG A 345 3.35 11.31 13.20
N VAL A 346 4.28 10.68 12.49
CA VAL A 346 5.68 10.60 12.93
C VAL A 346 6.39 11.93 12.78
N VAL A 347 6.10 12.70 11.72
CA VAL A 347 6.60 14.07 11.57
C VAL A 347 6.13 14.97 12.71
N ASN A 348 4.89 14.77 13.18
CA ASN A 348 4.29 15.55 14.26
C ASN A 348 4.70 15.12 15.70
N LEU A 349 5.45 14.02 15.89
CA LEU A 349 5.79 13.53 17.24
C LEU A 349 6.81 14.40 17.98
N GLU A 350 7.66 15.12 17.26
CA GLU A 350 8.80 15.83 17.84
C GLU A 350 8.80 17.33 17.54
N GLN A 351 7.75 17.84 16.89
CA GLN A 351 7.60 19.27 16.68
C GLN A 351 6.66 19.85 17.74
N ASP A 352 7.11 20.92 18.41
CA ASP A 352 6.21 21.89 19.05
C ASP A 352 5.48 22.75 17.99
N ASP A 353 5.58 22.38 16.71
CA ASP A 353 4.89 23.00 15.59
C ASP A 353 3.41 22.60 15.59
N HIS A 354 2.61 23.39 16.31
CA HIS A 354 1.17 23.25 16.37
C HIS A 354 0.50 23.34 14.99
N GLU A 355 1.10 24.01 14.00
CA GLU A 355 0.51 24.23 12.68
C GLU A 355 0.48 22.94 11.86
N THR A 356 1.59 22.20 11.82
CA THR A 356 1.66 20.91 11.12
C THR A 356 0.70 19.88 11.72
N GLY A 357 0.56 19.84 13.05
CA GLY A 357 -0.37 18.97 13.76
C GLY A 357 -1.85 19.30 13.48
N GLU A 358 -2.23 20.59 13.54
CA GLU A 358 -3.59 21.03 13.18
C GLU A 358 -3.93 20.73 11.73
N ALA A 359 -3.00 20.97 10.80
CA ALA A 359 -3.21 20.68 9.39
C ALA A 359 -3.47 19.19 9.13
N LEU A 360 -2.70 18.30 9.78
CA LEU A 360 -2.90 16.86 9.70
C LEU A 360 -4.26 16.45 10.30
N ARG A 361 -4.59 16.94 11.50
CA ARG A 361 -5.88 16.69 12.15
C ARG A 361 -7.04 17.09 11.26
N THR A 362 -7.02 18.33 10.77
CA THR A 362 -8.05 18.89 9.91
C THR A 362 -8.22 18.05 8.66
N ARG A 363 -7.11 17.65 8.03
CA ARG A 363 -7.10 16.79 6.84
C ARG A 363 -7.73 15.42 7.10
N VAL A 364 -7.31 14.71 8.14
CA VAL A 364 -7.84 13.36 8.40
C VAL A 364 -9.29 13.41 8.86
N LEU A 365 -9.71 14.42 9.63
CA LEU A 365 -11.13 14.59 10.00
C LEU A 365 -12.00 14.90 8.78
N ALA A 366 -11.53 15.73 7.85
CA ALA A 366 -12.25 16.02 6.60
C ALA A 366 -12.43 14.79 5.70
N ALA A 367 -11.57 13.78 5.84
CA ALA A 367 -11.65 12.52 5.11
C ALA A 367 -12.56 11.47 5.77
N GLU A 368 -13.14 11.75 6.95
CA GLU A 368 -14.08 10.81 7.59
C GLU A 368 -15.33 10.62 6.72
N LEU A 369 -15.80 9.38 6.61
CA LEU A 369 -17.01 9.07 5.84
C LEU A 369 -18.23 9.69 6.50
N ALA A 370 -18.87 10.62 5.79
CA ALA A 370 -20.05 11.36 6.26
C ALA A 370 -21.38 10.85 5.67
N HIS A 371 -21.36 9.82 4.82
CA HIS A 371 -22.55 9.29 4.15
C HIS A 371 -22.57 7.76 4.24
N ALA A 372 -23.78 7.21 4.10
CA ALA A 372 -23.95 5.77 4.01
C ALA A 372 -23.25 5.17 2.79
N GLY A 373 -22.80 3.92 2.92
CA GLY A 373 -22.14 3.24 1.81
C GLY A 373 -22.29 1.72 1.83
N PRO A 374 -21.66 1.03 0.85
CA PRO A 374 -21.94 -0.37 0.55
C PRO A 374 -21.69 -1.35 1.72
N TRP A 375 -20.81 -1.01 2.66
CA TRP A 375 -20.51 -1.85 3.82
C TRP A 375 -21.72 -2.04 4.73
N GLN A 376 -22.60 -1.03 4.82
CA GLN A 376 -23.81 -1.08 5.66
C GLN A 376 -24.88 -2.04 5.11
N ARG A 377 -24.75 -2.52 3.87
CA ARG A 377 -25.65 -3.56 3.35
C ARG A 377 -25.42 -4.93 4.01
N ARG A 378 -24.23 -5.15 4.55
CA ARG A 378 -23.81 -6.42 5.16
C ARG A 378 -23.42 -6.31 6.63
N ALA A 379 -23.33 -5.09 7.15
CA ALA A 379 -22.99 -4.79 8.53
C ALA A 379 -23.97 -3.74 9.08
N ASP A 380 -24.49 -3.98 10.28
CA ASP A 380 -25.21 -2.95 11.03
C ASP A 380 -24.19 -2.00 11.67
N ALA A 381 -23.62 -1.13 10.83
CA ALA A 381 -22.57 -0.20 11.18
C ALA A 381 -23.10 1.24 11.06
N PRO A 382 -22.71 2.16 11.95
CA PRO A 382 -23.00 3.57 11.75
C PRO A 382 -22.20 4.13 10.57
N VAL A 383 -22.56 5.34 10.15
CA VAL A 383 -21.73 6.14 9.24
C VAL A 383 -20.51 6.64 10.02
N GLY A 384 -19.32 6.41 9.46
CA GLY A 384 -18.06 6.84 10.06
C GLY A 384 -16.90 6.00 9.54
N GLY A 385 -15.75 6.13 10.21
CA GLY A 385 -14.50 5.52 9.74
C GLY A 385 -13.95 6.25 8.52
N TRP A 386 -12.92 5.68 7.90
CA TRP A 386 -12.16 6.35 6.86
C TRP A 386 -11.99 5.49 5.60
N PRO A 387 -11.95 6.12 4.42
CA PRO A 387 -11.71 5.46 3.15
C PRO A 387 -10.24 5.08 2.95
N ASN A 388 -9.96 4.25 1.94
CA ASN A 388 -8.59 3.94 1.52
C ASN A 388 -7.83 5.20 1.01
N GLU A 389 -8.55 6.15 0.42
CA GLU A 389 -7.99 7.35 -0.22
C GLU A 389 -8.53 8.62 0.43
N GLU A 390 -7.70 9.65 0.58
CA GLU A 390 -8.07 10.92 1.23
C GLU A 390 -9.34 11.56 0.64
N ARG A 391 -9.53 11.48 -0.69
CA ARG A 391 -10.72 12.00 -1.40
C ARG A 391 -11.81 10.97 -1.63
N GLY A 392 -11.57 9.72 -1.20
CA GLY A 392 -12.55 8.64 -1.24
C GLY A 392 -13.76 9.00 -0.38
N HIS A 393 -14.95 8.54 -0.78
CA HIS A 393 -16.16 8.86 0.00
C HIS A 393 -17.20 7.74 0.02
N ARG A 394 -16.92 6.61 -0.64
CA ARG A 394 -17.88 5.51 -0.78
C ARG A 394 -17.45 4.21 -0.11
N HIS A 395 -16.16 3.92 -0.04
CA HIS A 395 -15.69 2.63 0.46
C HIS A 395 -14.93 2.82 1.77
N LEU A 396 -15.47 2.26 2.85
CA LEU A 396 -14.79 2.14 4.14
C LEU A 396 -13.52 1.31 4.02
N ASP A 397 -12.43 1.70 4.68
CA ASP A 397 -11.22 0.89 4.81
C ASP A 397 -10.79 0.82 6.28
N LEU A 398 -10.91 -0.36 6.89
CA LEU A 398 -10.51 -0.54 8.29
C LEU A 398 -9.01 -0.34 8.52
N ARG A 399 -8.14 -0.55 7.53
CA ARG A 399 -6.70 -0.27 7.68
C ARG A 399 -6.45 1.24 7.78
N ALA A 400 -7.15 2.02 6.96
CA ALA A 400 -7.10 3.47 7.03
C ALA A 400 -7.72 3.96 8.34
N THR A 401 -8.85 3.40 8.74
CA THR A 401 -9.52 3.70 10.00
C THR A 401 -8.61 3.46 11.20
N CYS A 402 -7.97 2.30 11.31
CA CYS A 402 -7.00 2.03 12.39
C CYS A 402 -5.79 2.97 12.34
N SER A 403 -5.31 3.32 11.15
CA SER A 403 -4.17 4.23 10.99
C SER A 403 -4.51 5.66 11.42
N VAL A 404 -5.67 6.18 11.02
CA VAL A 404 -6.16 7.51 11.42
C VAL A 404 -6.50 7.56 12.91
N LEU A 405 -7.14 6.52 13.46
CA LEU A 405 -7.36 6.38 14.91
C LEU A 405 -6.04 6.53 15.68
N ALA A 406 -5.01 5.81 15.25
CA ALA A 406 -3.70 5.84 15.89
C ALA A 406 -2.98 7.20 15.75
N THR A 407 -3.32 8.00 14.72
CA THR A 407 -2.83 9.37 14.52
C THR A 407 -3.55 10.37 15.41
N LEU A 408 -4.89 10.38 15.39
CA LEU A 408 -5.70 11.30 16.21
C LEU A 408 -5.48 11.09 17.71
N ARG A 409 -5.18 9.86 18.13
CA ARG A 409 -4.91 9.54 19.54
C ARG A 409 -3.59 10.05 20.06
N SER A 410 -2.58 10.18 19.19
CA SER A 410 -1.24 10.66 19.57
C SER A 410 -1.20 12.18 19.77
N GLU A 411 -2.26 12.90 19.40
CA GLU A 411 -2.32 14.35 19.62
C GLU A 411 -2.59 14.70 21.09
N PRO A 412 -1.92 15.74 21.63
CA PRO A 412 -1.99 16.10 23.04
C PRO A 412 -3.37 16.64 23.46
N ALA A 413 -4.08 17.34 22.59
CA ALA A 413 -5.41 17.89 22.85
C ALA A 413 -6.47 17.22 21.96
N ARG A 414 -7.36 16.43 22.58
CA ARG A 414 -8.49 15.81 21.85
C ARG A 414 -9.69 16.75 21.86
N THR A 415 -10.00 17.35 20.73
CA THR A 415 -11.22 18.17 20.56
C THR A 415 -12.49 17.30 20.70
N PRO A 416 -13.67 17.90 20.96
CA PRO A 416 -14.94 17.16 20.95
C PRO A 416 -15.19 16.41 19.64
N ALA A 417 -14.82 17.01 18.49
CA ALA A 417 -14.92 16.40 17.18
C ALA A 417 -14.08 15.12 17.10
N VAL A 418 -12.81 15.18 17.53
CA VAL A 418 -11.93 14.00 17.58
C VAL A 418 -12.56 12.91 18.45
N ARG A 419 -13.05 13.22 19.65
CA ARG A 419 -13.67 12.23 20.53
C ARG A 419 -14.91 11.57 19.88
N ALA A 420 -15.72 12.33 19.17
CA ALA A 420 -16.88 11.81 18.45
C ALA A 420 -16.46 10.86 17.31
N SER A 421 -15.47 11.25 16.51
CA SER A 421 -14.92 10.40 15.43
C SER A 421 -14.30 9.11 15.97
N LEU A 422 -13.55 9.18 17.08
CA LEU A 422 -12.97 7.98 17.72
C LEU A 422 -14.06 6.98 18.19
N ARG A 423 -15.20 7.48 18.71
CA ARG A 423 -16.33 6.64 19.13
C ARG A 423 -17.00 5.96 17.94
N ARG A 424 -17.39 6.73 16.91
CA ARG A 424 -17.99 6.18 15.69
C ARG A 424 -17.09 5.14 15.03
N ALA A 425 -15.79 5.42 14.97
CA ALA A 425 -14.83 4.48 14.42
C ALA A 425 -14.75 3.18 15.23
N ALA A 426 -14.88 3.22 16.56
CA ALA A 426 -14.96 1.99 17.37
C ALA A 426 -16.19 1.14 17.02
N GLU A 427 -17.35 1.79 16.87
CA GLU A 427 -18.60 1.13 16.48
C GLU A 427 -18.49 0.51 15.08
N VAL A 428 -17.91 1.23 14.13
CA VAL A 428 -17.62 0.71 12.78
C VAL A 428 -16.69 -0.50 12.84
N LEU A 429 -15.59 -0.43 13.60
CA LEU A 429 -14.65 -1.55 13.74
C LEU A 429 -15.36 -2.82 14.25
N LEU A 430 -16.19 -2.69 15.29
CA LEU A 430 -16.93 -3.81 15.87
C LEU A 430 -17.99 -4.37 14.91
N ALA A 431 -18.74 -3.51 14.22
CA ALA A 431 -19.78 -3.92 13.29
C ALA A 431 -19.22 -4.67 12.05
N MET A 432 -17.97 -4.40 11.69
CA MET A 432 -17.28 -5.01 10.56
C MET A 432 -16.63 -6.38 10.88
N GLN A 433 -16.91 -6.94 12.06
CA GLN A 433 -16.45 -8.28 12.43
C GLN A 433 -17.13 -9.37 11.59
N GLU A 434 -16.32 -10.30 11.10
CA GLU A 434 -16.75 -11.50 10.39
C GLU A 434 -17.28 -12.56 11.34
N ARG A 435 -17.99 -13.55 10.80
CA ARG A 435 -18.58 -14.65 11.59
C ARG A 435 -17.51 -15.51 12.28
N ASP A 436 -16.33 -15.62 11.69
CA ASP A 436 -15.20 -16.38 12.23
C ASP A 436 -14.42 -15.63 13.33
N GLY A 437 -14.78 -14.38 13.62
CA GLY A 437 -14.11 -13.52 14.60
C GLY A 437 -13.07 -12.57 14.01
N SER A 438 -12.64 -12.78 12.76
CA SER A 438 -11.76 -11.86 12.03
C SER A 438 -12.49 -10.56 11.64
N PHE A 439 -11.81 -9.63 10.98
CA PHE A 439 -12.43 -8.38 10.51
C PHE A 439 -12.32 -8.20 9.00
N ALA A 440 -13.38 -7.67 8.38
CA ALA A 440 -13.38 -7.26 6.97
C ALA A 440 -12.69 -5.90 6.79
N ARG A 441 -11.95 -5.71 5.70
CA ARG A 441 -11.33 -4.43 5.36
C ARG A 441 -12.35 -3.43 4.81
N PHE A 442 -13.16 -3.82 3.82
CA PHE A 442 -14.13 -2.92 3.18
C PHE A 442 -15.58 -3.35 3.40
N GLU A 443 -15.91 -4.62 3.15
CA GLU A 443 -17.27 -5.17 3.27
C GLU A 443 -17.23 -6.60 3.85
N ARG A 444 -18.17 -6.96 4.74
CA ARG A 444 -18.21 -8.33 5.33
C ARG A 444 -18.41 -9.42 4.28
N GLY A 445 -17.65 -10.50 4.36
CA GLY A 445 -17.63 -11.61 3.41
C GLY A 445 -16.81 -11.33 2.13
N GLU A 446 -15.98 -10.29 2.11
CA GLU A 446 -15.13 -9.98 0.95
C GLU A 446 -13.97 -10.95 0.73
N SER A 447 -13.54 -11.67 1.77
CA SER A 447 -12.42 -12.62 1.72
C SER A 447 -12.85 -14.07 1.50
N ASP A 448 -14.15 -14.35 1.47
CA ASP A 448 -14.73 -15.68 1.23
C ASP A 448 -16.05 -15.53 0.45
N VAL A 449 -15.92 -15.19 -0.83
CA VAL A 449 -17.07 -15.00 -1.70
C VAL A 449 -17.52 -16.37 -2.23
N PRO A 450 -18.81 -16.76 -2.13
CA PRO A 450 -19.24 -18.09 -2.56
C PRO A 450 -18.96 -18.39 -4.05
N LEU A 451 -19.04 -17.38 -4.92
CA LEU A 451 -18.74 -17.53 -6.35
C LEU A 451 -17.27 -17.92 -6.61
N SER A 452 -16.33 -17.56 -5.72
CA SER A 452 -14.92 -17.93 -5.85
C SER A 452 -14.65 -19.42 -5.60
N ARG A 453 -15.63 -20.15 -5.05
CA ARG A 453 -15.51 -21.58 -4.73
C ARG A 453 -15.81 -22.48 -5.94
N LEU A 454 -16.31 -21.91 -7.03
CA LEU A 454 -16.45 -22.62 -8.29
C LEU A 454 -15.06 -22.96 -8.84
N PRO A 455 -14.85 -24.14 -9.47
CA PRO A 455 -13.54 -24.59 -9.93
C PRO A 455 -13.13 -23.90 -11.24
N TRP A 456 -13.16 -22.57 -11.28
CA TRP A 456 -12.66 -21.74 -12.36
C TRP A 456 -11.26 -21.20 -12.03
N ARG A 457 -10.47 -21.01 -13.07
CA ARG A 457 -9.17 -20.38 -12.95
C ARG A 457 -9.36 -18.91 -12.57
N ASP A 458 -8.47 -18.41 -11.69
CA ASP A 458 -8.48 -17.04 -11.17
C ASP A 458 -9.71 -16.69 -10.32
N ALA A 459 -10.50 -17.68 -9.89
CA ALA A 459 -11.67 -17.45 -9.04
C ALA A 459 -11.29 -16.79 -7.71
N ASP A 460 -10.06 -17.00 -7.23
CA ASP A 460 -9.47 -16.34 -6.07
C ASP A 460 -9.38 -14.81 -6.22
N GLN A 461 -9.27 -14.29 -7.45
CA GLN A 461 -9.27 -12.85 -7.73
C GLN A 461 -10.65 -12.19 -7.50
N LEU A 462 -11.70 -12.97 -7.27
CA LEU A 462 -13.01 -12.47 -6.86
C LEU A 462 -13.03 -12.05 -5.38
N ASN A 463 -12.11 -12.59 -4.59
CA ASN A 463 -11.95 -12.29 -3.17
C ASN A 463 -10.96 -11.14 -2.97
N LEU A 464 -11.07 -10.49 -1.82
CA LEU A 464 -10.00 -9.63 -1.32
C LEU A 464 -9.08 -10.45 -0.42
N GLY A 465 -8.10 -11.10 -1.06
CA GLY A 465 -7.18 -12.00 -0.37
C GLY A 465 -7.83 -13.34 0.01
N ALA A 466 -7.07 -14.18 0.72
CA ALA A 466 -7.58 -15.46 1.22
C ALA A 466 -8.07 -15.31 2.68
N PRO A 467 -8.99 -16.18 3.15
CA PRO A 467 -9.57 -16.08 4.50
C PRO A 467 -8.55 -16.00 5.65
N ARG A 468 -7.35 -16.56 5.45
CA ARG A 468 -6.28 -16.61 6.46
C ARG A 468 -4.97 -16.00 5.98
N ASP A 469 -4.98 -15.22 4.90
CA ASP A 469 -3.74 -14.61 4.43
C ASP A 469 -3.15 -13.62 5.44
N SER A 470 -1.87 -13.29 5.25
CA SER A 470 -1.16 -12.30 6.08
C SER A 470 -1.85 -10.94 6.09
N GLY A 471 -2.60 -10.60 5.03
CA GLY A 471 -3.40 -9.39 4.93
C GLY A 471 -4.53 -9.36 5.96
N LYS A 472 -5.29 -10.45 6.09
CA LYS A 472 -6.36 -10.60 7.08
C LYS A 472 -5.80 -10.62 8.50
N VAL A 473 -4.71 -11.36 8.74
CA VAL A 473 -4.03 -11.43 10.04
C VAL A 473 -3.59 -10.05 10.53
N VAL A 474 -2.88 -9.30 9.67
CA VAL A 474 -2.41 -7.95 10.02
C VAL A 474 -3.60 -7.02 10.30
N LEU A 475 -4.67 -7.09 9.51
CA LEU A 475 -5.84 -6.26 9.75
C LEU A 475 -6.51 -6.59 11.09
N THR A 476 -6.80 -7.87 11.37
CA THR A 476 -7.42 -8.29 12.63
C THR A 476 -6.56 -7.86 13.83
N ALA A 477 -5.24 -8.02 13.77
CA ALA A 477 -4.32 -7.55 14.80
C ALA A 477 -4.35 -6.01 14.97
N MET A 478 -4.44 -5.25 13.87
CA MET A 478 -4.61 -3.79 13.94
C MET A 478 -5.92 -3.41 14.61
N VAL A 479 -7.03 -4.04 14.26
CA VAL A 479 -8.36 -3.76 14.84
C VAL A 479 -8.34 -4.05 16.34
N ILE A 480 -7.89 -5.23 16.76
CA ILE A 480 -7.84 -5.63 18.18
C ILE A 480 -6.97 -4.66 19.00
N ARG A 481 -5.83 -4.24 18.45
CA ARG A 481 -4.95 -3.27 19.10
C ARG A 481 -5.59 -1.88 19.23
N GLU A 482 -6.32 -1.42 18.22
CA GLU A 482 -6.99 -0.11 18.30
C GLU A 482 -8.26 -0.15 19.15
N LEU A 483 -8.97 -1.29 19.21
CA LEU A 483 -10.06 -1.49 20.16
C LEU A 483 -9.54 -1.45 21.62
N ALA A 484 -8.44 -2.14 21.92
CA ALA A 484 -7.75 -2.05 23.22
C ALA A 484 -7.38 -0.61 23.59
N SER A 485 -6.92 0.14 22.59
CA SER A 485 -6.51 1.52 22.75
C SER A 485 -7.71 2.37 23.16
N LEU A 486 -8.89 2.13 22.59
CA LEU A 486 -10.15 2.82 22.85
C LEU A 486 -10.90 2.36 24.12
N GLY A 487 -10.35 1.39 24.85
CA GLY A 487 -10.88 0.92 26.13
C GLY A 487 -11.68 -0.39 26.05
N TRP A 488 -11.83 -0.98 24.86
CA TRP A 488 -12.43 -2.29 24.69
C TRP A 488 -11.48 -3.38 25.14
N ARG A 489 -11.94 -4.26 26.02
CA ARG A 489 -11.13 -5.31 26.63
C ARG A 489 -11.58 -6.69 26.17
N ARG A 490 -10.73 -7.69 26.41
CA ARG A 490 -10.96 -9.09 26.07
C ARG A 490 -12.24 -9.68 26.67
N GLU A 491 -12.77 -9.07 27.72
CA GLU A 491 -14.04 -9.46 28.35
C GLU A 491 -15.26 -9.12 27.47
N ASP A 492 -15.12 -8.28 26.44
CA ASP A 492 -16.13 -8.13 25.40
C ASP A 492 -16.07 -9.31 24.42
N ASP A 493 -17.19 -10.01 24.23
CA ASP A 493 -17.28 -11.19 23.36
C ASP A 493 -16.75 -10.96 21.95
N ARG A 494 -16.88 -9.76 21.38
CA ARG A 494 -16.37 -9.45 20.03
C ARG A 494 -14.85 -9.40 20.05
N VAL A 495 -14.26 -8.79 21.06
CA VAL A 495 -12.80 -8.75 21.22
C VAL A 495 -12.25 -10.16 21.49
N ALA A 496 -12.92 -10.93 22.36
CA ALA A 496 -12.57 -12.33 22.65
C ALA A 496 -12.51 -13.17 21.37
N ARG A 497 -13.56 -13.16 20.55
CA ARG A 497 -13.58 -13.91 19.27
C ARG A 497 -12.47 -13.50 18.31
N GLY A 498 -12.15 -12.21 18.24
CA GLY A 498 -11.05 -11.75 17.39
C GLY A 498 -9.67 -12.16 17.91
N LEU A 499 -9.50 -12.23 19.23
CA LEU A 499 -8.30 -12.81 19.85
C LEU A 499 -8.21 -14.32 19.60
N ASP A 500 -9.30 -15.06 19.77
CA ASP A 500 -9.36 -16.51 19.52
C ASP A 500 -9.00 -16.85 18.08
N TRP A 501 -9.53 -16.07 17.12
CA TRP A 501 -9.14 -16.21 15.72
C TRP A 501 -7.64 -15.93 15.51
N LEU A 502 -7.08 -14.91 16.15
CA LEU A 502 -5.64 -14.60 16.07
C LEU A 502 -4.77 -15.69 16.72
N PHE A 503 -5.19 -16.28 17.84
CA PHE A 503 -4.48 -17.40 18.46
C PHE A 503 -4.45 -18.59 17.52
N ASN A 504 -5.60 -18.94 16.94
CA ASN A 504 -5.68 -20.04 15.99
C ASN A 504 -4.82 -19.77 14.74
N ALA A 505 -4.80 -18.53 14.23
CA ALA A 505 -3.90 -18.15 13.14
C ALA A 505 -2.42 -18.27 13.53
N PHE A 506 -2.07 -17.83 14.75
CA PHE A 506 -0.71 -17.91 15.27
C PHE A 506 -0.22 -19.36 15.41
N GLU A 507 -1.03 -20.24 15.99
CA GLU A 507 -0.66 -21.65 16.19
C GLU A 507 -0.38 -22.39 14.89
N HIS A 508 -1.13 -22.10 13.83
CA HIS A 508 -1.00 -22.83 12.56
C HIS A 508 0.00 -22.21 11.59
N GLU A 509 0.14 -20.87 11.58
CA GLU A 509 0.78 -20.17 10.44
C GLU A 509 1.95 -19.26 10.83
N ALA A 510 2.20 -19.02 12.13
CA ALA A 510 3.21 -18.04 12.57
C ALA A 510 4.64 -18.32 12.11
N HIS A 511 4.96 -19.57 11.78
CA HIS A 511 6.27 -19.96 11.24
C HIS A 511 6.53 -19.34 9.85
N GLY A 512 5.49 -19.20 9.01
CA GLY A 512 5.57 -18.60 7.68
C GLY A 512 5.41 -17.08 7.66
N TRP A 513 5.08 -16.47 8.80
CA TRP A 513 4.85 -15.03 8.86
C TRP A 513 6.16 -14.22 8.83
N SER A 514 6.10 -13.08 8.15
CA SER A 514 7.15 -12.06 8.25
C SER A 514 7.25 -11.50 9.67
N VAL A 515 8.43 -10.99 10.03
CA VAL A 515 8.66 -10.32 11.33
C VAL A 515 7.65 -9.20 11.55
N SER A 516 7.30 -8.45 10.51
CA SER A 516 6.30 -7.38 10.56
C SER A 516 4.90 -7.89 10.95
N THR A 517 4.48 -9.03 10.41
CA THR A 517 3.17 -9.63 10.72
C THR A 517 3.15 -10.14 12.15
N LEU A 518 4.19 -10.89 12.53
CA LEU A 518 4.34 -11.42 13.88
C LEU A 518 4.40 -10.31 14.94
N ALA A 519 5.18 -9.25 14.70
CA ALA A 519 5.23 -8.06 15.54
C ALA A 519 3.84 -7.42 15.72
N GLY A 520 3.05 -7.32 14.64
CA GLY A 520 1.68 -6.82 14.71
C GLY A 520 0.77 -7.65 15.64
N VAL A 521 0.83 -8.98 15.52
CA VAL A 521 0.07 -9.91 16.36
C VAL A 521 0.51 -9.85 17.83
N VAL A 522 1.81 -9.84 18.09
CA VAL A 522 2.36 -9.72 19.45
C VAL A 522 1.88 -8.43 20.13
N ARG A 523 1.85 -7.31 19.40
CA ARG A 523 1.32 -6.04 19.94
C ARG A 523 -0.18 -6.10 20.21
N ALA A 524 -0.95 -6.83 19.40
CA ALA A 524 -2.37 -7.03 19.65
C ALA A 524 -2.61 -7.84 20.92
N PHE A 525 -1.85 -8.94 21.11
CA PHE A 525 -1.90 -9.73 22.35
C PHE A 525 -1.46 -8.91 23.56
N ALA A 526 -0.36 -8.17 23.46
CA ALA A 526 0.12 -7.32 24.55
C ALA A 526 -0.87 -6.23 24.98
N ALA A 527 -1.69 -5.74 24.04
CA ALA A 527 -2.69 -4.72 24.32
C ALA A 527 -3.93 -5.26 25.05
N GLN A 528 -4.19 -6.57 24.98
CA GLN A 528 -5.38 -7.21 25.55
C GLN A 528 -5.09 -8.19 26.68
N LEU A 529 -3.87 -8.73 26.77
CA LEU A 529 -3.51 -9.78 27.72
C LEU A 529 -2.43 -9.33 28.70
N PRO A 530 -2.49 -9.78 29.96
CA PRO A 530 -1.42 -9.54 30.93
C PRO A 530 -0.12 -10.28 30.54
N PRO A 531 1.06 -9.86 31.02
CA PRO A 531 2.33 -10.54 30.75
C PRO A 531 2.38 -12.00 31.20
N THR A 532 1.52 -12.40 32.12
CA THR A 532 1.43 -13.77 32.66
C THR A 532 0.64 -14.73 31.75
N ASP A 533 -0.01 -14.25 30.69
CA ASP A 533 -0.74 -15.12 29.75
C ASP A 533 0.25 -15.90 28.87
N GLU A 534 0.15 -17.24 28.89
CA GLU A 534 1.06 -18.14 28.18
C GLU A 534 1.06 -17.92 26.67
N ARG A 535 -0.09 -17.57 26.07
CA ARG A 535 -0.20 -17.35 24.61
C ARG A 535 0.51 -16.06 24.22
N ARG A 536 0.38 -15.01 25.04
CA ARG A 536 1.17 -13.78 24.87
C ARG A 536 2.67 -14.09 24.97
N ALA A 537 3.08 -14.83 25.99
CA ALA A 537 4.48 -15.20 26.21
C ALA A 537 5.04 -16.02 25.03
N ALA A 538 4.28 -16.99 24.52
CA ALA A 538 4.66 -17.80 23.36
C ALA A 538 4.86 -16.94 22.09
N ALA A 539 3.95 -16.00 21.82
CA ALA A 539 4.08 -15.10 20.67
C ALA A 539 5.27 -14.15 20.82
N GLU A 540 5.52 -13.63 22.02
CA GLU A 540 6.71 -12.84 22.33
C GLU A 540 8.00 -13.65 22.11
N GLN A 541 8.05 -14.89 22.61
CA GLN A 541 9.19 -15.80 22.42
C GLN A 541 9.44 -16.06 20.93
N ALA A 542 8.37 -16.29 20.15
CA ALA A 542 8.46 -16.51 18.71
C ALA A 542 9.08 -15.30 18.00
N LEU A 543 8.73 -14.07 18.39
CA LEU A 543 9.35 -12.86 17.85
C LEU A 543 10.82 -12.77 18.27
N ARG A 544 11.13 -12.96 19.55
CA ARG A 544 12.51 -12.87 20.08
C ARG A 544 13.47 -13.83 19.38
N LYS A 545 13.01 -15.03 19.01
CA LYS A 545 13.78 -16.04 18.27
C LYS A 545 14.12 -15.64 16.83
N ARG A 546 13.47 -14.60 16.28
CA ARG A 546 13.77 -14.08 14.92
C ARG A 546 14.93 -13.08 14.91
N GLN A 547 15.47 -12.68 16.06
CA GLN A 547 16.61 -11.76 16.12
C GLN A 547 17.91 -12.49 15.73
N TRP A 548 18.70 -11.87 14.87
CA TRP A 548 20.00 -12.38 14.44
C TRP A 548 21.10 -11.94 15.43
N GLU A 549 22.29 -12.55 15.31
CA GLU A 549 23.43 -12.25 16.21
C GLU A 549 23.91 -10.80 16.11
N ASP A 550 23.78 -10.19 14.92
CA ASP A 550 24.09 -8.79 14.64
C ASP A 550 23.09 -7.80 15.29
N GLY A 551 22.01 -8.31 15.89
CA GLY A 551 20.96 -7.54 16.52
C GLY A 551 19.79 -7.18 15.60
N SER A 552 19.90 -7.42 14.30
CA SER A 552 18.84 -7.17 13.32
C SER A 552 17.73 -8.23 13.36
N PHE A 553 16.67 -7.96 12.62
CA PHE A 553 15.62 -8.92 12.28
C PHE A 553 15.56 -9.13 10.75
N GLY A 554 16.72 -9.18 10.10
CA GLY A 554 16.88 -9.41 8.65
C GLY A 554 16.93 -8.14 7.81
N ASP A 555 16.00 -7.21 8.03
CA ASP A 555 15.99 -5.90 7.38
C ASP A 555 15.62 -4.79 8.38
N GLU A 556 15.77 -3.54 7.99
CA GLU A 556 15.70 -2.43 8.94
C GLU A 556 14.26 -2.04 9.28
N LEU A 557 13.32 -2.27 8.37
CA LEU A 557 11.89 -2.11 8.66
C LEU A 557 11.42 -3.18 9.65
N SER A 558 11.81 -4.44 9.43
CA SER A 558 11.56 -5.55 10.34
C SER A 558 12.22 -5.31 11.70
N THR A 559 13.47 -4.84 11.71
CA THR A 559 14.21 -4.51 12.94
C THR A 559 13.53 -3.38 13.71
N ALA A 560 13.12 -2.31 13.03
CA ALA A 560 12.41 -1.19 13.67
C ALA A 560 11.07 -1.62 14.27
N ARG A 561 10.27 -2.42 13.53
CA ARG A 561 8.97 -2.93 14.02
C ARG A 561 9.13 -3.90 15.18
N ALA A 562 10.12 -4.77 15.13
CA ALA A 562 10.45 -5.68 16.23
C ALA A 562 10.90 -4.88 17.46
N LEU A 563 11.79 -3.90 17.31
CA LEU A 563 12.24 -3.03 18.40
C LEU A 563 11.07 -2.29 19.05
N ILE A 564 10.20 -1.65 18.26
CA ILE A 564 8.98 -0.99 18.78
C ILE A 564 8.14 -1.95 19.61
N THR A 565 7.95 -3.17 19.11
CA THR A 565 7.16 -4.21 19.77
C THR A 565 7.81 -4.65 21.09
N LEU A 566 9.09 -4.97 21.07
CA LEU A 566 9.82 -5.41 22.26
C LEU A 566 9.88 -4.33 23.35
N LEU A 567 9.97 -3.05 22.97
CA LEU A 567 9.89 -1.93 23.90
C LEU A 567 8.50 -1.78 24.53
N GLU A 568 7.42 -2.01 23.76
CA GLU A 568 6.05 -1.97 24.27
C GLU A 568 5.75 -3.12 25.26
N LEU A 569 6.39 -4.28 25.09
CA LEU A 569 6.21 -5.45 25.96
C LEU A 569 6.84 -5.27 27.35
N GLN A 570 7.89 -4.45 27.44
CA GLN A 570 8.66 -4.28 28.67
C GLN A 570 8.07 -3.21 29.60
N PRO A 571 8.07 -3.43 30.93
CA PRO A 571 7.76 -2.39 31.90
C PRO A 571 8.68 -1.18 31.71
N ARG A 572 8.26 -0.01 32.20
CA ARG A 572 9.10 1.20 32.15
C ARG A 572 10.42 0.93 32.89
N GLY A 573 11.55 1.22 32.23
CA GLY A 573 12.88 0.87 32.72
C GLY A 573 13.89 0.74 31.60
N VAL A 574 15.09 0.29 31.96
CA VAL A 574 16.20 0.08 31.01
C VAL A 574 15.80 -0.99 29.99
N PRO A 575 15.92 -0.72 28.67
CA PRO A 575 15.63 -1.71 27.64
C PRO A 575 16.48 -2.97 27.80
N CYS A 576 15.93 -4.15 27.53
CA CYS A 576 16.72 -5.39 27.55
C CYS A 576 17.79 -5.43 26.44
N VAL A 577 18.78 -6.31 26.60
CA VAL A 577 19.91 -6.49 25.67
C VAL A 577 19.47 -6.67 24.20
N GLN A 578 18.37 -7.38 23.95
CA GLN A 578 17.84 -7.54 22.59
C GLN A 578 17.40 -6.20 21.98
N CYS A 579 16.76 -5.34 22.77
CA CYS A 579 16.38 -3.99 22.32
C CYS A 579 17.61 -3.12 22.07
N GLU A 580 18.61 -3.20 22.95
CA GLU A 580 19.86 -2.45 22.78
C GLU A 580 20.62 -2.87 21.50
N ARG A 581 20.69 -4.18 21.22
CA ARG A 581 21.31 -4.70 20.00
C ARG A 581 20.58 -4.22 18.74
N ALA A 582 19.24 -4.31 18.72
CA ALA A 582 18.45 -3.81 17.60
C ALA A 582 18.59 -2.30 17.41
N ALA A 583 18.55 -1.51 18.49
CA ALA A 583 18.75 -0.06 18.42
C ALA A 583 20.15 0.30 17.92
N ARG A 584 21.19 -0.40 18.40
CA ARG A 584 22.58 -0.21 17.93
C ARG A 584 22.71 -0.52 16.45
N GLN A 585 22.09 -1.60 15.98
CA GLN A 585 22.06 -1.96 14.56
C GLN A 585 21.43 -0.84 13.71
N LEU A 586 20.25 -0.34 14.11
CA LEU A 586 19.58 0.75 13.40
C LEU A 586 20.41 2.05 13.40
N VAL A 587 21.01 2.42 14.54
CA VAL A 587 21.90 3.59 14.64
C VAL A 587 23.10 3.46 13.70
N GLY A 588 23.74 2.28 13.69
CA GLY A 588 24.87 1.99 12.80
C GLY A 588 24.47 2.11 11.33
N ARG A 589 23.29 1.58 10.97
CA ARG A 589 22.78 1.63 9.61
C ARG A 589 22.43 3.04 9.15
N VAL A 590 21.82 3.86 10.01
CA VAL A 590 21.59 5.29 9.75
C VAL A 590 22.90 6.01 9.47
N GLY A 591 23.96 5.72 10.25
CA GLY A 591 25.29 6.31 10.04
C GLY A 591 25.98 5.84 8.75
N LEU A 592 25.76 4.59 8.33
CA LEU A 592 26.27 4.07 7.07
C LEU A 592 25.59 4.76 5.87
N LEU A 593 24.25 4.81 5.86
CA LEU A 593 23.49 5.45 4.78
C LEU A 593 23.81 6.94 4.62
N ALA A 594 24.02 7.63 5.73
CA ALA A 594 24.40 9.04 5.69
C ALA A 594 25.76 9.24 4.99
N ARG A 595 26.70 8.32 5.17
CA ARG A 595 28.02 8.34 4.50
C ARG A 595 27.91 7.95 3.02
N GLU A 596 27.14 6.91 2.72
CA GLU A 596 26.84 6.50 1.34
C GLU A 596 26.21 7.68 0.57
N ARG A 597 25.22 8.37 1.16
CA ARG A 597 24.59 9.57 0.57
C ARG A 597 25.58 10.71 0.33
N ALA A 598 26.50 10.96 1.27
CA ALA A 598 27.51 12.00 1.13
C ALA A 598 28.60 11.68 0.08
N SER A 599 28.79 10.39 -0.25
CA SER A 599 29.80 9.94 -1.21
C SER A 599 29.38 10.06 -2.68
N VAL A 600 28.11 10.34 -2.97
CA VAL A 600 27.58 10.51 -4.32
C VAL A 600 27.78 11.97 -4.79
N PRO A 601 28.63 12.24 -5.81
CA PRO A 601 28.88 13.60 -6.27
C PRO A 601 27.61 14.25 -6.84
N GLY A 602 27.28 15.47 -6.40
CA GLY A 602 26.05 16.16 -6.82
C GLY A 602 24.78 15.69 -6.11
N ALA A 603 24.89 14.82 -5.10
CA ALA A 603 23.76 14.45 -4.25
C ALA A 603 23.28 15.66 -3.45
N SER A 604 22.27 16.33 -3.98
CA SER A 604 21.40 17.22 -3.21
C SER A 604 20.83 16.46 -2.00
N PHE A 605 20.37 17.20 -0.97
CA PHE A 605 19.44 16.70 0.04
C PHE A 605 18.14 16.10 -0.55
N SER A 606 17.99 16.03 -1.88
CA SER A 606 16.93 15.33 -2.62
C SER A 606 17.34 13.95 -3.18
N ALA A 607 18.59 13.52 -3.06
CA ALA A 607 19.00 12.19 -3.53
C ALA A 607 18.28 11.08 -2.74
N PRO A 608 17.68 10.07 -3.39
CA PRO A 608 16.95 9.00 -2.71
C PRO A 608 17.85 8.16 -1.79
N LEU A 609 17.24 7.59 -0.74
CA LEU A 609 17.90 6.69 0.20
C LEU A 609 17.67 5.24 -0.25
N PRO A 610 18.72 4.52 -0.71
CA PRO A 610 18.60 3.10 -1.01
C PRO A 610 18.05 2.35 0.22
N GLY A 611 16.98 1.58 0.04
CA GLY A 611 16.47 0.66 1.07
C GLY A 611 15.45 1.21 2.08
N TYR A 612 15.14 2.51 2.09
CA TYR A 612 14.22 3.08 3.10
C TYR A 612 13.05 3.87 2.53
N GLY A 613 13.11 4.07 1.22
CA GLY A 613 12.18 4.87 0.48
C GLY A 613 11.55 4.13 -0.69
N LEU A 614 12.23 3.14 -1.29
CA LEU A 614 11.82 2.47 -2.54
C LEU A 614 12.54 1.12 -2.70
N SER A 615 12.45 0.24 -1.71
CA SER A 615 12.78 -1.16 -2.00
C SER A 615 11.64 -1.75 -2.84
N PRO A 616 11.94 -2.52 -3.92
CA PRO A 616 10.92 -3.25 -4.69
C PRO A 616 10.03 -4.16 -3.85
N ARG A 617 10.47 -4.51 -2.63
CA ARG A 617 9.76 -5.40 -1.69
C ARG A 617 8.78 -4.69 -0.76
N LEU A 618 8.66 -3.36 -0.80
CA LEU A 618 7.88 -2.61 0.19
C LEU A 618 6.59 -2.02 -0.37
N ARG A 619 5.47 -2.49 0.16
CA ARG A 619 4.13 -1.94 -0.12
C ARG A 619 3.95 -0.47 0.27
N ASP A 620 4.74 0.05 1.21
CA ASP A 620 4.70 1.42 1.74
C ASP A 620 6.14 1.97 1.72
N PRO A 621 6.53 2.68 0.65
CA PRO A 621 7.91 3.06 0.41
C PRO A 621 8.47 3.99 1.49
N GLY A 622 7.65 4.87 2.09
CA GLY A 622 8.03 5.69 3.24
C GLY A 622 8.06 4.95 4.59
N ALA A 623 7.78 3.64 4.63
CA ALA A 623 7.70 2.89 5.88
C ALA A 623 9.03 2.71 6.58
N GLY A 624 10.11 2.51 5.82
CA GLY A 624 11.44 2.28 6.35
C GLY A 624 11.88 3.44 7.24
N VAL A 625 11.97 4.64 6.66
CA VAL A 625 12.35 5.86 7.38
C VAL A 625 11.43 6.11 8.58
N ARG A 626 10.11 6.03 8.38
CA ARG A 626 9.10 6.32 9.41
C ARG A 626 9.22 5.38 10.61
N ASP A 627 9.19 4.07 10.35
CA ASP A 627 9.17 3.07 11.43
C ASP A 627 10.54 3.03 12.14
N LEU A 628 11.65 3.22 11.41
CA LEU A 628 12.99 3.39 11.99
C LEU A 628 13.05 4.59 12.93
N HIS A 629 12.61 5.77 12.48
CA HIS A 629 12.64 6.97 13.30
C HIS A 629 11.83 6.78 14.58
N LEU A 630 10.60 6.26 14.44
CA LEU A 630 9.73 5.95 15.58
C LEU A 630 10.38 4.96 16.57
N ALA A 631 11.11 3.96 16.07
CA ALA A 631 11.79 2.99 16.91
C ALA A 631 12.92 3.64 17.73
N LEU A 632 13.74 4.49 17.09
CA LEU A 632 14.85 5.19 17.75
C LEU A 632 14.36 6.22 18.78
N VAL A 633 13.31 6.99 18.46
CA VAL A 633 12.71 7.95 19.39
C VAL A 633 12.19 7.25 20.64
N ARG A 634 11.42 6.17 20.46
CA ARG A 634 10.90 5.36 21.58
C ARG A 634 11.99 4.71 22.41
N PHE A 635 13.07 4.27 21.77
CA PHE A 635 14.23 3.74 22.48
C PHE A 635 14.89 4.84 23.33
N ALA A 636 15.10 6.04 22.76
CA ALA A 636 15.67 7.17 23.47
C ALA A 636 14.82 7.63 24.67
N GLU A 637 13.49 7.65 24.52
CA GLU A 637 12.56 7.94 25.62
C GLU A 637 12.70 6.97 26.80
N ARG A 638 13.03 5.69 26.53
CA ARG A 638 13.24 4.66 27.55
C ARG A 638 14.61 4.77 28.23
N THR A 639 15.62 5.29 27.53
CA THR A 639 16.99 5.42 28.06
C THR A 639 17.25 6.77 28.74
N ARG A 640 16.44 7.80 28.49
CA ARG A 640 16.57 9.10 29.16
C ARG A 640 16.28 8.95 30.66
N LYS A 641 17.19 9.45 31.51
CA LYS A 641 16.91 9.59 32.96
C LYS A 641 15.69 10.51 33.14
N PRO A 642 14.76 10.19 34.05
CA PRO A 642 13.62 11.07 34.31
C PRO A 642 14.14 12.46 34.69
N LYS A 643 13.63 13.52 34.04
CA LYS A 643 13.88 14.89 34.49
C LYS A 643 13.47 14.97 35.96
N SER A 644 14.41 15.29 36.84
CA SER A 644 14.11 15.63 38.23
C SER A 644 13.01 16.70 38.22
N LYS A 645 11.91 16.46 38.95
CA LYS A 645 10.90 17.50 39.18
C LYS A 645 11.62 18.78 39.61
N PRO A 646 11.22 19.98 39.13
CA PRO A 646 11.69 21.20 39.74
C PRO A 646 11.28 21.14 41.22
N THR A 647 12.26 21.18 42.11
CA THR A 647 12.06 21.37 43.54
C THR A 647 11.20 22.61 43.73
N GLU A 648 10.02 22.44 44.35
CA GLU A 648 9.25 23.56 44.89
C GLU A 648 10.19 24.41 45.75
N PRO A 649 10.17 25.75 45.62
CA PRO A 649 10.94 26.61 46.51
C PRO A 649 10.44 26.37 47.93
N ALA A 650 11.38 26.00 48.82
CA ALA A 650 11.13 25.85 50.23
C ALA A 650 10.50 27.13 50.78
N ASN A 651 9.27 27.00 51.29
CA ASN A 651 8.56 28.07 51.96
C ASN A 651 9.33 28.42 53.26
N ARG A 652 10.17 29.45 53.18
CA ARG A 652 10.66 30.18 54.36
C ARG A 652 9.63 31.26 54.64
N ASP A 653 8.75 31.00 55.60
CA ASP A 653 8.31 32.00 56.59
C ASP A 653 7.36 31.36 57.60
N ALA A 654 7.91 31.05 58.78
CA ALA A 654 7.15 30.78 59.99
C ALA A 654 8.01 31.13 61.21
N THR A 655 8.33 32.41 61.36
CA THR A 655 8.67 33.01 62.65
C THR A 655 8.30 34.49 62.59
N LEU A 656 7.18 34.84 63.20
CA LEU A 656 7.06 35.93 64.17
C LEU A 656 5.68 35.82 64.84
N ARG A 657 5.73 35.64 66.17
CA ARG A 657 4.60 35.80 67.08
C ARG A 657 4.38 37.29 67.28
N ASP A 658 3.14 37.75 67.15
CA ASP A 658 2.35 38.40 68.22
C ASP A 658 0.92 38.67 67.72
#